data_AF-A0A4P2PZJ2-F1
#
_entry.id   AF-A0A4P2PZJ2-F1
#
_cell.length_a   1.000
_cell.length_b   1.000
_cell.length_c   1.000
_cell.angle_alpha   90.00
_cell.angle_beta   90.00
_cell.angle_gamma   90.00
#
_symmetry.space_group_name_H-M   'P 1'
#
loop_
_entity.id
_entity.type
_entity.pdbx_description
1 polymer ?
#
loop_
_entity_poly.entity_id
_entity_poly.type
_entity_poly.pdbx_seq_one_letter_code
_entity_poly.pdbx_strand_id
1 'polypeptide(L)'
;MRTRHFGHLACLALVLSSTGILTACADDAPGGPGGTGAGGDGPGGAGGTGGHGGDGGGNGGGGDGGDGGDGGGGGGNGGGDSAWPVDTYPIDITPSEDWKNEISFPYEPFAAWPPGADGPTWVKFTVLMHDPTKVYFQDSIKYPFHGEFATARLDPFVGMSLGEYDNVSLHEEGQKAILGAVLISPRPDSAPEYGIQLVRQDAYDPEMARVVLDLVKDSVIAPQGAQPFYFPTHEQRASATENSAFFQAAGFPVSSIARWLQGDACYATGWAVGRLRHVPADRIDAAYQSGELRAEDILLTDSIPAEVPYVAGIISLSPATPNAHTALLATSFGIPFVYLGDEAAAARATALDGKDVALRASLEYGVECRAALFDIDGAIDPADREQLLELKQPGSLELQPKEPFGAYAASTEDLGPADIVHVGGKAANYGLLRDSIPESSDAAVALSFDLWDDFLDQVMPGGSTLRAEIAARLGAHSYPPDMPALKSDLAAIRDRIKKDTAFSAGQRQAIEAAIAGFSPTRKIRFRSSTNVEDSAVFTGAGLYDSYSGCLADDQDADDAGPSLCEADEPEERGVFRALRKVYASFYNDNAVLARLLHGVDEDAVGMGVLVHHSYPDEDEMANGVATLSRGVSHADEIKLVTQLGALSVTNPEGGALPEVVTVSSLGGETYVNLVSGSTLVPLGGHVMAWEDDYRALAGLLGQVEQRFREVHPGKTSYLLDYEYKKMKPGELVVKQVREVSLPDTTPSLTPFLLGEPRELCTFQGEFADVFANHRLKVRATLTPRSAFLTPAALASTLFEDATLAHVSGASVATRTGSPAAWPAASHAVDGEGVTDSFTDGAGAEEITYSLAASPVPELLPPSRGPLIALRDLDLTFSATYATPAPALDWELTPVAVPSEAVRLGACPPEGPPVEGARLQERSLSSASGVRVATSFYWPPSPTGPTAGYTAPLHTWVETRIEGLTSSPIVLRGYHAQTYRPQHHNFSEDFIFEPRLEPGLDPALLAELEARDIRLIYIRTSELPEIEEQMWTLDAAGVFHALSLD
;
A
#
# COMPACT_ATOMS: atom_id res chain seq x y z
N MET A 1 38.74 7.18 29.36
CA MET A 1 38.80 6.25 30.53
C MET A 1 37.36 5.94 30.94
N ARG A 2 37.01 4.65 31.07
CA ARG A 2 35.69 4.06 31.37
C ARG A 2 34.70 3.87 30.21
N THR A 3 35.01 2.82 29.46
CA THR A 3 34.13 1.84 28.81
C THR A 3 33.22 1.06 29.79
N ARG A 4 32.19 0.41 29.23
CA ARG A 4 31.43 -0.79 29.67
C ARG A 4 30.06 -0.55 30.31
N HIS A 5 29.00 -0.79 29.53
CA HIS A 5 28.08 -1.92 29.71
C HIS A 5 26.83 -1.72 28.84
N PHE A 6 26.73 -2.43 27.71
CA PHE A 6 25.49 -3.07 27.25
C PHE A 6 25.93 -4.15 26.26
N GLY A 7 25.69 -5.41 26.63
CA GLY A 7 26.05 -6.58 25.85
C GLY A 7 25.06 -7.70 26.15
N HIS A 8 24.77 -8.46 25.08
CA HIS A 8 24.17 -9.79 25.05
C HIS A 8 22.66 -9.92 25.35
N LEU A 9 21.85 -9.78 24.28
CA LEU A 9 20.58 -10.48 24.10
C LEU A 9 20.10 -10.34 22.63
N ALA A 10 20.85 -10.90 21.67
CA ALA A 10 20.41 -11.15 20.30
C ALA A 10 21.48 -11.97 19.56
N CYS A 11 21.58 -13.27 19.87
CA CYS A 11 22.31 -14.26 19.06
C CYS A 11 22.14 -15.64 19.72
N LEU A 12 20.97 -16.27 19.57
CA LEU A 12 20.80 -17.71 19.77
C LEU A 12 19.46 -18.21 19.19
N ALA A 13 19.33 -18.25 17.86
CA ALA A 13 18.27 -19.00 17.18
C ALA A 13 18.61 -19.18 15.68
N LEU A 14 19.65 -19.95 15.37
CA LEU A 14 19.92 -20.43 13.99
C LEU A 14 21.00 -21.52 13.96
N VAL A 15 20.82 -22.58 14.75
CA VAL A 15 21.49 -23.87 14.54
C VAL A 15 20.56 -24.91 15.17
N LEU A 16 19.87 -25.72 14.37
CA LEU A 16 19.41 -27.09 14.64
C LEU A 16 18.32 -27.51 13.63
N SER A 17 18.74 -28.02 12.48
CA SER A 17 17.92 -28.91 11.65
C SER A 17 18.82 -29.76 10.77
N SER A 18 19.44 -30.77 11.39
CA SER A 18 20.07 -31.90 10.71
C SER A 18 19.81 -33.16 11.53
N THR A 19 19.40 -34.25 10.87
CA THR A 19 18.96 -35.59 11.34
C THR A 19 17.43 -35.74 11.35
N GLY A 20 16.79 -36.74 10.74
CA GLY A 20 17.27 -37.94 10.04
C GLY A 20 16.18 -39.02 10.08
N ILE A 21 15.74 -39.46 8.89
CA ILE A 21 15.25 -40.79 8.47
C ILE A 21 14.63 -41.71 9.55
N LEU A 22 13.34 -42.05 9.39
CA LEU A 22 12.79 -43.37 9.73
C LEU A 22 11.69 -43.80 8.74
N THR A 23 12.00 -44.85 7.98
CA THR A 23 11.12 -45.65 7.13
C THR A 23 10.23 -46.61 7.94
N ALA A 24 8.95 -46.77 7.57
CA ALA A 24 8.19 -48.03 7.56
C ALA A 24 6.77 -47.78 7.01
N CYS A 25 6.47 -48.22 5.79
CA CYS A 25 5.79 -49.49 5.44
C CYS A 25 4.24 -49.37 5.36
N ALA A 26 3.79 -49.30 4.11
CA ALA A 26 2.68 -50.02 3.46
C ALA A 26 1.55 -50.64 4.30
N ASP A 27 0.30 -50.44 3.86
CA ASP A 27 -0.43 -51.49 3.11
C ASP A 27 -1.78 -50.99 2.53
N ASP A 28 -1.96 -51.29 1.24
CA ASP A 28 -3.16 -51.83 0.58
C ASP A 28 -4.55 -51.14 0.67
N ALA A 29 -4.88 -50.41 -0.40
CA ALA A 29 -5.86 -50.73 -1.46
C ALA A 29 -6.88 -51.90 -1.24
N PRO A 30 -7.86 -52.10 -2.15
CA PRO A 30 -8.76 -51.17 -2.84
C PRO A 30 -10.22 -51.71 -2.86
N GLY A 31 -11.17 -50.89 -3.34
CA GLY A 31 -12.52 -51.39 -3.63
C GLY A 31 -13.38 -50.41 -4.40
N GLY A 32 -13.23 -50.37 -5.73
CA GLY A 32 -14.35 -49.98 -6.61
C GLY A 32 -15.34 -51.14 -6.76
N PRO A 33 -16.17 -51.19 -7.81
CA PRO A 33 -16.60 -50.11 -8.70
C PRO A 33 -18.12 -50.19 -9.01
N GLY A 34 -18.64 -49.23 -9.78
CA GLY A 34 -19.93 -49.36 -10.48
C GLY A 34 -20.69 -48.04 -10.48
N GLY A 35 -21.23 -47.53 -11.59
CA GLY A 35 -21.33 -48.07 -12.93
C GLY A 35 -22.38 -47.26 -13.70
N THR A 36 -22.06 -47.00 -14.97
CA THR A 36 -22.97 -47.03 -16.14
C THR A 36 -24.19 -46.09 -16.24
N GLY A 37 -24.28 -45.44 -17.42
CA GLY A 37 -25.53 -45.10 -18.11
C GLY A 37 -25.63 -43.61 -18.46
N ALA A 38 -25.13 -43.10 -19.59
CA ALA A 38 -25.56 -43.30 -20.98
C ALA A 38 -27.01 -42.87 -21.28
N GLY A 39 -27.14 -41.79 -22.08
CA GLY A 39 -28.07 -41.76 -23.21
C GLY A 39 -29.04 -40.58 -23.31
N GLY A 40 -29.06 -39.96 -24.50
CA GLY A 40 -30.25 -39.31 -25.09
C GLY A 40 -30.11 -37.79 -25.27
N ASP A 41 -29.46 -37.30 -26.31
CA ASP A 41 -30.04 -37.01 -27.65
C ASP A 41 -31.36 -36.20 -27.64
N GLY A 42 -31.23 -34.93 -28.05
CA GLY A 42 -31.97 -34.48 -29.23
C GLY A 42 -33.11 -33.48 -29.04
N PRO A 43 -33.56 -32.84 -30.14
CA PRO A 43 -33.38 -31.40 -30.32
C PRO A 43 -34.65 -30.67 -30.80
N GLY A 44 -34.54 -29.35 -31.00
CA GLY A 44 -35.50 -28.53 -31.75
C GLY A 44 -36.07 -27.38 -30.91
N GLY A 45 -36.24 -26.17 -31.39
CA GLY A 45 -36.17 -25.66 -32.75
C GLY A 45 -36.98 -24.36 -32.80
N ALA A 46 -36.39 -23.35 -33.44
CA ALA A 46 -37.02 -22.26 -34.20
C ALA A 46 -38.23 -21.48 -33.64
N GLY A 47 -38.06 -20.15 -33.60
CA GLY A 47 -38.75 -19.29 -34.58
C GLY A 47 -39.64 -18.16 -34.07
N GLY A 48 -39.52 -17.00 -34.72
CA GLY A 48 -40.54 -15.94 -34.84
C GLY A 48 -40.24 -14.68 -34.01
N THR A 49 -39.63 -13.60 -34.52
CA THR A 49 -40.06 -12.57 -35.50
C THR A 49 -41.41 -11.88 -35.24
N GLY A 50 -41.35 -10.55 -35.10
CA GLY A 50 -42.45 -9.57 -35.23
C GLY A 50 -42.30 -8.48 -34.15
N GLY A 51 -42.24 -7.18 -34.40
CA GLY A 51 -42.52 -6.39 -35.60
C GLY A 51 -43.47 -5.23 -35.26
N HIS A 52 -42.96 -4.00 -35.41
CA HIS A 52 -43.66 -2.74 -35.79
C HIS A 52 -44.46 -1.88 -34.79
N GLY A 53 -44.26 -0.56 -34.95
CA GLY A 53 -45.17 0.56 -34.65
C GLY A 53 -44.65 1.48 -33.54
N GLY A 54 -44.49 2.79 -33.67
CA GLY A 54 -44.87 3.75 -34.70
C GLY A 54 -45.18 5.12 -34.05
N ASP A 55 -44.54 6.17 -34.58
CA ASP A 55 -44.95 7.57 -34.72
C ASP A 55 -45.35 8.50 -33.55
N GLY A 56 -44.84 9.76 -33.69
CA GLY A 56 -45.45 11.03 -33.25
C GLY A 56 -44.58 11.81 -32.25
N GLY A 57 -44.10 13.04 -32.45
CA GLY A 57 -44.34 14.05 -33.49
C GLY A 57 -44.47 15.45 -32.87
N GLY A 58 -43.48 16.33 -33.11
CA GLY A 58 -43.55 17.82 -33.14
C GLY A 58 -43.86 18.59 -31.84
N ASN A 59 -43.62 19.91 -31.70
CA ASN A 59 -42.94 20.95 -32.49
C ASN A 59 -43.05 22.29 -31.70
N GLY A 60 -42.14 23.24 -31.94
CA GLY A 60 -42.26 24.70 -31.66
C GLY A 60 -41.55 25.14 -30.37
N GLY A 61 -40.56 26.05 -30.37
CA GLY A 61 -40.41 27.32 -31.11
C GLY A 61 -40.89 28.47 -30.20
N GLY A 62 -40.23 29.61 -29.98
CA GLY A 62 -39.05 30.29 -30.50
C GLY A 62 -39.04 31.73 -29.91
N GLY A 63 -38.01 32.52 -30.21
CA GLY A 63 -37.94 33.99 -29.97
C GLY A 63 -36.66 34.40 -29.22
N ASP A 64 -35.53 34.74 -29.84
CA ASP A 64 -35.14 35.83 -30.77
C ASP A 64 -34.94 37.23 -30.15
N GLY A 65 -33.77 37.80 -30.52
CA GLY A 65 -33.33 39.20 -30.38
C GLY A 65 -31.88 39.25 -29.87
N GLY A 66 -30.81 39.23 -30.70
CA GLY A 66 -30.46 40.17 -31.79
C GLY A 66 -29.73 41.37 -31.17
N ASP A 67 -28.58 41.91 -31.58
CA ASP A 67 -27.63 41.84 -32.70
C ASP A 67 -26.29 42.32 -32.08
N GLY A 68 -25.06 42.13 -32.57
CA GLY A 68 -24.49 41.80 -33.86
C GLY A 68 -23.05 42.32 -33.87
N GLY A 69 -22.21 41.87 -34.80
CA GLY A 69 -20.96 42.57 -35.14
C GLY A 69 -19.71 41.71 -35.17
N ASP A 70 -19.47 41.13 -36.36
CA ASP A 70 -18.24 40.49 -36.83
C ASP A 70 -16.93 41.15 -36.41
N GLY A 71 -15.90 40.32 -36.25
CA GLY A 71 -14.60 40.60 -36.87
C GLY A 71 -13.38 40.22 -36.06
N GLY A 72 -12.62 39.26 -36.59
CA GLY A 72 -11.16 39.29 -36.51
C GLY A 72 -10.54 38.18 -35.68
N GLY A 73 -10.05 37.16 -36.38
CA GLY A 73 -9.04 36.27 -35.82
C GLY A 73 -7.80 37.07 -35.40
N GLY A 74 -7.29 36.72 -34.23
CA GLY A 74 -6.01 37.16 -33.73
C GLY A 74 -5.56 36.15 -32.68
N GLY A 75 -4.72 35.20 -33.10
CA GLY A 75 -3.86 34.48 -32.16
C GLY A 75 -2.99 35.53 -31.47
N GLY A 76 -3.39 35.90 -30.26
CA GLY A 76 -2.64 36.74 -29.37
C GLY A 76 -1.69 35.86 -28.57
N ASN A 77 -0.43 35.86 -28.99
CA ASN A 77 0.70 35.40 -28.21
C ASN A 77 0.73 36.19 -26.88
N GLY A 78 0.19 35.62 -25.81
CA GLY A 78 0.14 36.20 -24.47
C GLY A 78 1.45 36.04 -23.71
N GLY A 79 2.57 36.41 -24.33
CA GLY A 79 3.78 36.76 -23.59
C GLY A 79 3.62 38.18 -23.06
N GLY A 80 2.91 38.32 -21.94
CA GLY A 80 2.88 39.55 -21.17
C GLY A 80 3.89 39.41 -20.03
N ASP A 81 4.94 40.22 -20.02
CA ASP A 81 5.77 40.44 -18.84
C ASP A 81 4.84 40.84 -17.68
N SER A 82 4.51 39.93 -16.77
CA SER A 82 3.84 40.31 -15.53
C SER A 82 4.86 41.08 -14.70
N ALA A 83 4.77 42.40 -14.71
CA ALA A 83 5.59 43.23 -13.85
C ALA A 83 5.42 42.78 -12.39
N TRP A 84 6.53 42.64 -11.66
CA TRP A 84 6.52 42.30 -10.24
C TRP A 84 5.52 43.22 -9.49
N PRO A 85 4.67 42.69 -8.60
CA PRO A 85 3.43 43.36 -8.18
C PRO A 85 3.65 44.58 -7.28
N VAL A 86 4.89 44.81 -6.81
CA VAL A 86 5.25 45.94 -5.94
C VAL A 86 6.55 46.62 -6.40
N ASP A 87 6.74 47.89 -6.04
CA ASP A 87 8.01 48.58 -6.29
C ASP A 87 9.16 47.90 -5.54
N THR A 88 10.26 47.62 -6.25
CA THR A 88 11.44 46.97 -5.66
C THR A 88 12.49 48.00 -5.22
N TYR A 89 13.03 47.85 -4.01
CA TYR A 89 14.12 48.63 -3.44
C TYR A 89 14.95 47.77 -2.48
N PRO A 90 16.27 48.01 -2.35
CA PRO A 90 17.11 47.19 -1.47
C PRO A 90 16.71 47.33 -0.01
N ILE A 91 16.68 46.21 0.71
CA ILE A 91 16.45 46.15 2.16
C ILE A 91 17.70 45.56 2.82
N ASP A 92 18.26 46.29 3.78
CA ASP A 92 19.34 45.81 4.61
C ASP A 92 18.77 45.10 5.84
N ILE A 93 19.14 43.83 6.01
CA ILE A 93 18.81 43.02 7.19
C ILE A 93 20.04 42.93 8.07
N THR A 94 19.86 43.13 9.37
CA THR A 94 20.90 43.05 10.38
C THR A 94 21.56 41.66 10.34
N PRO A 95 22.87 41.57 10.09
CA PRO A 95 23.58 40.29 10.02
C PRO A 95 23.43 39.46 11.30
N SER A 96 23.23 38.16 11.15
CA SER A 96 23.11 37.19 12.24
C SER A 96 23.73 35.86 11.84
N GLU A 97 24.10 35.04 12.83
CA GLU A 97 24.45 33.63 12.60
C GLU A 97 23.22 32.75 12.32
N ASP A 98 22.01 33.29 12.52
CA ASP A 98 20.74 32.55 12.41
C ASP A 98 20.14 32.59 10.99
N TRP A 99 20.76 33.32 10.07
CA TRP A 99 20.35 33.37 8.67
C TRP A 99 21.53 33.50 7.72
N LYS A 100 21.35 33.08 6.47
CA LYS A 100 22.30 33.29 5.37
C LYS A 100 21.58 33.36 4.03
N ASN A 101 22.30 33.83 3.00
CA ASN A 101 21.72 34.00 1.67
C ASN A 101 21.96 32.84 0.70
N GLU A 102 22.89 31.95 1.01
CA GLU A 102 23.21 30.78 0.18
C GLU A 102 23.26 29.52 1.04
N ILE A 103 22.77 28.40 0.52
CA ILE A 103 22.87 27.08 1.15
C ILE A 103 23.65 26.10 0.28
N SER A 104 24.28 25.11 0.90
CA SER A 104 25.10 24.11 0.21
C SER A 104 24.35 22.78 0.08
N PHE A 105 24.18 22.29 -1.14
CA PHE A 105 23.63 20.96 -1.39
C PHE A 105 24.75 19.89 -1.39
N PRO A 106 24.51 18.67 -0.84
CA PRO A 106 23.30 18.25 -0.14
C PRO A 106 23.38 18.39 1.39
N TYR A 107 24.55 18.73 1.93
CA TYR A 107 24.76 18.83 3.36
C TYR A 107 24.73 20.29 3.82
N GLU A 108 23.62 20.67 4.44
CA GLU A 108 23.37 22.03 4.89
C GLU A 108 23.18 22.10 6.41
N PRO A 109 24.03 22.81 7.16
CA PRO A 109 23.89 22.97 8.61
C PRO A 109 22.56 23.56 9.09
N PHE A 110 21.89 24.39 8.28
CA PHE A 110 20.58 24.95 8.61
C PHE A 110 19.42 23.99 8.35
N ALA A 111 19.68 22.81 7.78
CA ALA A 111 18.63 21.86 7.43
C ALA A 111 18.08 21.16 8.67
N ALA A 112 16.76 21.20 8.81
CA ALA A 112 16.02 20.38 9.75
C ALA A 112 15.83 18.96 9.18
N TRP A 113 15.77 17.99 10.08
CA TRP A 113 15.69 16.57 9.77
C TRP A 113 14.29 16.03 10.08
N PRO A 114 13.74 15.15 9.24
CA PRO A 114 12.53 14.45 9.60
C PRO A 114 12.80 13.48 10.76
N PRO A 115 11.78 13.17 11.58
CA PRO A 115 11.88 12.09 12.56
C PRO A 115 11.85 10.73 11.83
N GLY A 116 13.02 10.27 11.39
CA GLY A 116 13.21 9.02 10.64
C GLY A 116 14.38 9.14 9.64
N ALA A 117 15.00 8.02 9.26
CA ALA A 117 16.19 8.02 8.39
C ALA A 117 15.88 8.23 6.89
N ASP A 118 14.60 8.19 6.48
CA ASP A 118 14.21 8.00 5.08
C ASP A 118 13.44 9.18 4.44
N GLY A 119 13.24 10.29 5.15
CA GLY A 119 12.54 11.48 4.63
C GLY A 119 13.48 12.58 4.11
N PRO A 120 12.99 13.53 3.30
CA PRO A 120 13.80 14.67 2.86
C PRO A 120 14.13 15.60 4.02
N THR A 121 15.34 16.16 4.02
CA THR A 121 15.72 17.27 4.92
C THR A 121 15.31 18.60 4.30
N TRP A 122 15.26 19.67 5.09
CA TRP A 122 14.81 20.96 4.56
C TRP A 122 15.37 22.19 5.22
N VAL A 123 15.44 23.27 4.45
CA VAL A 123 15.80 24.60 4.92
C VAL A 123 14.69 25.57 4.55
N LYS A 124 14.10 26.22 5.55
CA LYS A 124 13.10 27.27 5.34
C LYS A 124 13.76 28.57 4.88
N PHE A 125 13.07 29.31 4.03
CA PHE A 125 13.51 30.62 3.58
C PHE A 125 12.39 31.63 3.54
N THR A 126 12.80 32.90 3.55
CA THR A 126 11.94 34.06 3.29
C THR A 126 12.55 34.91 2.16
N VAL A 127 11.72 35.39 1.23
CA VAL A 127 12.08 36.42 0.24
C VAL A 127 11.25 37.67 0.53
N LEU A 128 11.86 38.85 0.51
CA LEU A 128 11.15 40.10 0.78
C LEU A 128 10.52 40.61 -0.51
N MET A 129 9.22 40.94 -0.47
CA MET A 129 8.48 41.39 -1.66
C MET A 129 9.10 42.64 -2.31
N HIS A 130 9.59 43.57 -1.49
CA HIS A 130 10.25 44.77 -1.99
C HIS A 130 11.73 44.57 -2.33
N ASP A 131 12.39 43.50 -1.86
CA ASP A 131 13.77 43.15 -2.23
C ASP A 131 13.87 41.69 -2.70
N PRO A 132 13.31 41.36 -3.89
CA PRO A 132 13.34 39.99 -4.43
C PRO A 132 14.69 39.66 -5.07
N THR A 133 15.78 40.17 -4.50
CA THR A 133 17.16 39.90 -4.98
C THR A 133 17.93 38.97 -4.04
N LYS A 134 17.36 38.64 -2.88
CA LYS A 134 17.99 37.84 -1.84
C LYS A 134 17.00 36.82 -1.28
N VAL A 135 17.52 35.64 -0.98
CA VAL A 135 16.83 34.63 -0.17
C VAL A 135 17.38 34.70 1.25
N TYR A 136 16.53 34.66 2.26
CA TYR A 136 16.96 34.57 3.66
C TYR A 136 16.65 33.16 4.16
N PHE A 137 17.63 32.26 4.06
CA PHE A 137 17.55 30.93 4.64
C PHE A 137 17.73 31.02 6.15
N GLN A 138 16.77 30.49 6.91
CA GLN A 138 16.84 30.46 8.37
C GLN A 138 17.49 29.18 8.86
N ASP A 139 18.17 29.24 10.00
CA ASP A 139 18.53 28.05 10.77
C ASP A 139 17.23 27.36 11.20
N SER A 140 16.84 26.31 10.46
CA SER A 140 15.55 25.64 10.61
C SER A 140 15.53 24.69 11.81
N ILE A 141 16.69 24.43 12.43
CA ILE A 141 16.80 23.70 13.69
C ILE A 141 16.49 24.66 14.85
N LYS A 142 17.06 25.86 14.81
CA LYS A 142 16.86 26.88 15.86
C LYS A 142 15.51 27.57 15.76
N TYR A 143 15.05 27.85 14.56
CA TYR A 143 13.75 28.46 14.27
C TYR A 143 12.93 27.50 13.39
N PRO A 144 12.08 26.66 14.00
CA PRO A 144 11.25 25.74 13.23
C PRO A 144 10.20 26.46 12.37
N PHE A 145 9.81 27.69 12.69
CA PHE A 145 8.74 28.43 12.01
C PHE A 145 9.24 29.75 11.37
N HIS A 146 8.65 30.14 10.23
CA HIS A 146 8.97 31.41 9.55
C HIS A 146 8.67 32.62 10.41
N GLY A 147 7.52 32.65 11.09
CA GLY A 147 7.11 33.80 11.91
C GLY A 147 8.02 34.08 13.09
N GLU A 148 8.44 33.03 13.82
CA GLU A 148 9.40 33.19 14.92
C GLU A 148 10.75 33.70 14.43
N PHE A 149 11.22 33.17 13.29
CA PHE A 149 12.45 33.64 12.65
C PHE A 149 12.33 35.10 12.21
N ALA A 150 11.30 35.44 11.45
CA ALA A 150 11.14 36.74 10.83
C ALA A 150 10.97 37.84 11.88
N THR A 151 10.12 37.61 12.88
CA THR A 151 9.89 38.59 13.97
C THR A 151 11.09 38.73 14.92
N ALA A 152 12.04 37.79 14.88
CA ALA A 152 13.29 37.88 15.62
C ALA A 152 14.46 38.47 14.81
N ARG A 153 14.50 38.26 13.48
CA ARG A 153 15.71 38.44 12.67
C ARG A 153 15.57 39.27 11.40
N LEU A 154 14.37 39.44 10.87
CA LEU A 154 14.17 40.23 9.66
C LEU A 154 13.68 41.62 10.06
N ASP A 155 14.55 42.63 9.96
CA ASP A 155 14.33 44.00 10.45
C ASP A 155 12.93 44.60 10.15
N PRO A 156 12.33 44.40 8.95
CA PRO A 156 10.97 44.89 8.68
C PRO A 156 9.86 44.31 9.58
N PHE A 157 10.11 43.16 10.21
CA PHE A 157 9.13 42.39 10.98
C PHE A 157 9.49 42.30 12.47
N VAL A 158 10.64 42.82 12.89
CA VAL A 158 11.07 42.77 14.28
C VAL A 158 10.06 43.45 15.20
N GLY A 159 9.60 42.71 16.20
CA GLY A 159 8.62 43.19 17.18
C GLY A 159 7.15 43.08 16.77
N MET A 160 6.86 42.55 15.57
CA MET A 160 5.49 42.11 15.24
C MET A 160 5.11 40.89 16.08
N SER A 161 3.81 40.76 16.36
CA SER A 161 3.24 39.49 16.79
C SER A 161 3.16 38.49 15.63
N LEU A 162 3.05 37.19 15.93
CA LEU A 162 2.91 36.16 14.90
C LEU A 162 1.68 36.40 14.02
N GLY A 163 0.53 36.76 14.60
CA GLY A 163 -0.67 37.07 13.81
C GLY A 163 -0.53 38.30 12.91
N GLU A 164 0.23 39.31 13.32
CA GLU A 164 0.56 40.45 12.45
C GLU A 164 1.49 40.04 11.30
N TYR A 165 2.42 39.12 11.55
CA TYR A 165 3.32 38.60 10.53
C TYR A 165 2.61 37.68 9.53
N ASP A 166 1.74 36.80 10.00
CA ASP A 166 0.93 35.91 9.16
C ASP A 166 0.08 36.72 8.16
N ASN A 167 -0.55 37.80 8.63
CA ASN A 167 -1.35 38.71 7.79
C ASN A 167 -0.54 39.37 6.66
N VAL A 168 0.78 39.54 6.81
CA VAL A 168 1.64 40.17 5.79
C VAL A 168 2.52 39.17 5.03
N SER A 169 2.32 37.87 5.24
CA SER A 169 3.15 36.82 4.60
C SER A 169 2.35 35.69 3.95
N LEU A 170 1.15 35.39 4.46
CA LEU A 170 0.34 34.25 4.03
C LEU A 170 -0.78 34.59 3.04
N HIS A 171 -0.99 35.86 2.69
CA HIS A 171 -2.02 36.30 1.74
C HIS A 171 -1.44 37.23 0.67
N GLU A 172 -2.06 37.27 -0.51
CA GLU A 172 -1.71 38.22 -1.58
C GLU A 172 -1.87 39.69 -1.15
N GLU A 173 -2.99 40.02 -0.50
CA GLU A 173 -3.29 41.41 -0.13
C GLU A 173 -2.28 41.92 0.91
N GLY A 174 -1.50 42.94 0.54
CA GLY A 174 -0.53 43.56 1.45
C GLY A 174 0.70 42.71 1.75
N GLN A 175 0.97 41.67 0.95
CA GLN A 175 2.10 40.77 1.14
C GLN A 175 3.44 41.53 1.20
N LYS A 176 4.26 41.21 2.20
CA LYS A 176 5.62 41.77 2.40
C LYS A 176 6.69 40.69 2.39
N ALA A 177 6.33 39.45 2.67
CA ALA A 177 7.25 38.30 2.71
C ALA A 177 6.66 37.13 1.92
N ILE A 178 7.49 36.50 1.11
CA ILE A 178 7.23 35.23 0.44
C ILE A 178 7.92 34.14 1.25
N LEU A 179 7.17 33.12 1.64
CA LEU A 179 7.66 32.03 2.47
C LEU A 179 7.90 30.79 1.61
N GLY A 180 8.91 30.01 1.96
CA GLY A 180 9.16 28.74 1.28
C GLY A 180 10.13 27.83 2.01
N ALA A 181 10.42 26.69 1.38
CA ALA A 181 11.43 25.76 1.83
C ALA A 181 12.14 25.11 0.63
N VAL A 182 13.43 24.83 0.80
CA VAL A 182 14.18 23.93 -0.07
C VAL A 182 14.18 22.55 0.59
N LEU A 183 13.67 21.55 -0.10
CA LEU A 183 13.65 20.16 0.31
C LEU A 183 14.75 19.40 -0.41
N ILE A 184 15.59 18.71 0.34
CA ILE A 184 16.71 17.93 -0.18
C ILE A 184 16.29 16.47 -0.21
N SER A 185 16.45 15.82 -1.36
CA SER A 185 16.15 14.39 -1.53
C SER A 185 16.80 13.55 -0.40
N PRO A 186 16.12 12.51 0.13
CA PRO A 186 16.73 11.58 1.09
C PRO A 186 17.88 10.76 0.48
N ARG A 187 18.03 10.78 -0.85
CA ARG A 187 19.09 10.07 -1.60
C ARG A 187 19.88 11.06 -2.47
N PRO A 188 20.45 12.13 -1.90
CA PRO A 188 20.99 13.21 -2.69
C PRO A 188 22.27 12.82 -3.47
N ASP A 189 22.94 11.74 -3.04
CA ASP A 189 24.14 11.22 -3.70
C ASP A 189 23.84 10.41 -4.96
N SER A 190 22.68 9.74 -5.04
CA SER A 190 22.28 8.93 -6.21
C SER A 190 21.25 9.61 -7.09
N ALA A 191 20.42 10.49 -6.52
CA ALA A 191 19.50 11.36 -7.23
C ALA A 191 19.72 12.79 -6.71
N PRO A 192 20.62 13.58 -7.34
CA PRO A 192 20.93 14.93 -6.90
C PRO A 192 19.77 15.87 -7.22
N GLU A 193 18.68 15.74 -6.48
CA GLU A 193 17.43 16.44 -6.69
C GLU A 193 17.08 17.24 -5.45
N TYR A 194 16.46 18.39 -5.67
CA TYR A 194 15.85 19.16 -4.60
C TYR A 194 14.56 19.79 -5.08
N GLY A 195 13.59 19.87 -4.18
CA GLY A 195 12.29 20.48 -4.40
C GLY A 195 12.28 21.87 -3.79
N ILE A 196 11.65 22.82 -4.45
CA ILE A 196 11.38 24.14 -3.88
C ILE A 196 9.88 24.26 -3.62
N GLN A 197 9.52 24.55 -2.38
CA GLN A 197 8.16 24.84 -1.94
C GLN A 197 7.98 26.34 -1.73
N LEU A 198 6.83 26.86 -2.18
CA LEU A 198 6.37 28.22 -1.89
C LEU A 198 5.09 28.14 -1.07
N VAL A 199 4.96 28.98 -0.06
CA VAL A 199 3.83 28.98 0.89
C VAL A 199 3.08 30.30 0.78
N ARG A 200 1.76 30.21 0.56
CA ARG A 200 0.75 31.27 0.61
C ARG A 200 -0.63 30.59 0.65
N GLN A 201 -1.64 31.21 1.26
CA GLN A 201 -3.00 30.68 1.34
C GLN A 201 -3.77 30.75 0.02
N ASP A 202 -3.29 31.57 -0.91
CA ASP A 202 -3.81 31.71 -2.27
C ASP A 202 -2.68 31.52 -3.29
N ALA A 203 -3.01 31.08 -4.51
CA ALA A 203 -2.02 30.68 -5.50
C ALA A 203 -1.21 31.87 -6.04
N TYR A 204 0.13 31.77 -6.04
CA TYR A 204 1.00 32.73 -6.71
C TYR A 204 0.71 32.75 -8.22
N ASP A 205 0.85 33.93 -8.82
CA ASP A 205 0.93 34.05 -10.28
C ASP A 205 2.11 33.17 -10.79
N PRO A 206 1.95 32.41 -11.88
CA PRO A 206 2.98 31.49 -12.36
C PRO A 206 4.33 32.15 -12.63
N GLU A 207 4.34 33.38 -13.15
CA GLU A 207 5.58 34.10 -13.45
C GLU A 207 6.24 34.63 -12.16
N MET A 208 5.44 35.06 -11.18
CA MET A 208 5.95 35.40 -9.85
C MET A 208 6.59 34.17 -9.17
N ALA A 209 5.92 33.02 -9.21
CA ALA A 209 6.46 31.77 -8.69
C ALA A 209 7.77 31.41 -9.41
N ARG A 210 7.83 31.48 -10.75
CA ARG A 210 9.04 31.22 -11.54
C ARG A 210 10.21 32.13 -11.11
N VAL A 211 9.97 33.43 -10.94
CA VAL A 211 11.01 34.38 -10.50
C VAL A 211 11.58 33.99 -9.14
N VAL A 212 10.73 33.61 -8.18
CA VAL A 212 11.18 33.17 -6.85
C VAL A 212 11.92 31.84 -6.93
N LEU A 213 11.44 30.89 -7.75
CA LEU A 213 12.09 29.60 -7.97
C LEU A 213 13.50 29.77 -8.55
N ASP A 214 13.67 30.65 -9.54
CA ASP A 214 14.99 30.97 -10.11
C ASP A 214 15.92 31.61 -9.09
N LEU A 215 15.41 32.58 -8.31
CA LEU A 215 16.19 33.22 -7.25
C LEU A 215 16.68 32.18 -6.20
N VAL A 216 15.80 31.26 -5.79
CA VAL A 216 16.14 30.20 -4.83
C VAL A 216 17.15 29.24 -5.44
N LYS A 217 16.93 28.78 -6.68
CA LYS A 217 17.87 27.91 -7.40
C LYS A 217 19.26 28.53 -7.50
N ASP A 218 19.35 29.82 -7.87
CA ASP A 218 20.61 30.54 -7.97
C ASP A 218 21.31 30.72 -6.60
N SER A 219 20.54 30.62 -5.50
CA SER A 219 21.02 30.70 -4.12
C SER A 219 21.34 29.31 -3.51
N VAL A 220 21.19 28.23 -4.27
CA VAL A 220 21.56 26.86 -3.87
C VAL A 220 22.86 26.46 -4.56
N ILE A 221 23.94 26.29 -3.78
CA ILE A 221 25.23 25.82 -4.29
C ILE A 221 25.14 24.30 -4.46
N ALA A 222 24.86 23.84 -5.69
CA ALA A 222 24.69 22.43 -6.03
C ALA A 222 25.70 21.94 -7.08
N PRO A 223 26.04 20.63 -7.09
CA PRO A 223 26.91 20.06 -8.10
C PRO A 223 26.28 20.12 -9.50
N GLN A 224 27.12 20.08 -10.53
CA GLN A 224 26.65 20.04 -11.92
C GLN A 224 25.77 18.81 -12.15
N GLY A 225 24.55 19.03 -12.64
CA GLY A 225 23.56 17.97 -12.85
C GLY A 225 22.51 17.85 -11.75
N ALA A 226 22.58 18.66 -10.69
CA ALA A 226 21.50 18.70 -9.72
C ALA A 226 20.22 19.27 -10.33
N GLN A 227 19.09 18.57 -10.16
CA GLN A 227 17.82 18.89 -10.79
C GLN A 227 16.87 19.56 -9.78
N PRO A 228 16.51 20.84 -9.97
CA PRO A 228 15.46 21.47 -9.18
C PRO A 228 14.08 21.08 -9.69
N PHE A 229 13.13 20.92 -8.76
CA PHE A 229 11.72 20.72 -9.06
C PHE A 229 10.88 21.77 -8.35
N TYR A 230 9.76 22.16 -8.96
CA TYR A 230 8.73 22.90 -8.25
C TYR A 230 7.83 21.90 -7.51
N PHE A 231 7.87 21.93 -6.18
CA PHE A 231 7.02 21.12 -5.33
C PHE A 231 5.93 22.03 -4.76
N PRO A 232 4.79 22.23 -5.45
CA PRO A 232 3.76 23.13 -4.96
C PRO A 232 3.19 22.65 -3.62
N THR A 233 2.98 23.58 -2.68
CA THR A 233 2.10 23.30 -1.53
C THR A 233 0.66 23.14 -2.03
N HIS A 234 -0.23 22.71 -1.15
CA HIS A 234 -1.61 22.42 -1.51
C HIS A 234 -2.29 23.58 -2.26
N GLU A 235 -2.20 24.79 -1.73
CA GLU A 235 -2.83 26.01 -2.28
C GLU A 235 -2.26 26.40 -3.64
N GLN A 236 -1.04 25.95 -3.95
CA GLN A 236 -0.34 26.24 -5.20
C GLN A 236 -0.58 25.17 -6.28
N ARG A 237 -1.12 24.01 -5.90
CA ARG A 237 -1.12 22.79 -6.72
C ARG A 237 -1.90 22.93 -8.01
N ALA A 238 -3.14 23.44 -7.94
CA ALA A 238 -3.99 23.59 -9.12
C ALA A 238 -3.33 24.49 -10.18
N SER A 239 -2.84 25.66 -9.77
CA SER A 239 -2.12 26.60 -10.63
C SER A 239 -0.84 25.97 -11.20
N ALA A 240 -0.05 25.28 -10.37
CA ALA A 240 1.17 24.62 -10.81
C ALA A 240 0.91 23.51 -11.85
N THR A 241 -0.12 22.69 -11.65
CA THR A 241 -0.49 21.61 -12.56
C THR A 241 -0.99 22.15 -13.90
N GLU A 242 -1.87 23.17 -13.89
CA GLU A 242 -2.35 23.84 -15.10
C GLU A 242 -1.20 24.46 -15.91
N ASN A 243 -0.18 24.98 -15.21
CA ASN A 243 1.00 25.61 -15.80
C ASN A 243 2.24 24.69 -15.86
N SER A 244 2.06 23.37 -15.78
CA SER A 244 3.17 22.40 -15.71
C SER A 244 4.17 22.50 -16.87
N ALA A 245 3.67 22.69 -18.10
CA ALA A 245 4.50 22.87 -19.30
C ALA A 245 5.35 24.15 -19.23
N PHE A 246 4.81 25.23 -18.63
CA PHE A 246 5.51 26.49 -18.43
C PHE A 246 6.66 26.33 -17.43
N PHE A 247 6.40 25.70 -16.27
CA PHE A 247 7.44 25.46 -15.27
C PHE A 247 8.50 24.46 -15.77
N GLN A 248 8.10 23.43 -16.53
CA GLN A 248 9.05 22.51 -17.17
C GLN A 248 9.96 23.25 -18.16
N ALA A 249 9.43 24.16 -18.98
CA ALA A 249 10.22 24.96 -19.91
C ALA A 249 11.19 25.92 -19.18
N ALA A 250 10.81 26.40 -17.98
CA ALA A 250 11.68 27.19 -17.10
C ALA A 250 12.72 26.34 -16.32
N GLY A 251 12.70 25.01 -16.48
CA GLY A 251 13.64 24.11 -15.80
C GLY A 251 13.22 23.68 -14.40
N PHE A 252 11.93 23.84 -14.05
CA PHE A 252 11.32 23.37 -12.80
C PHE A 252 10.14 22.44 -13.09
N PRO A 253 10.36 21.17 -13.50
CA PRO A 253 9.25 20.24 -13.66
C PRO A 253 8.41 20.18 -12.38
N VAL A 254 7.09 20.22 -12.52
CA VAL A 254 6.17 20.14 -11.37
C VAL A 254 6.12 18.70 -10.88
N SER A 255 6.36 18.51 -9.58
CA SER A 255 6.39 17.19 -8.94
C SER A 255 6.01 17.33 -7.46
N SER A 256 6.04 16.24 -6.70
CA SER A 256 5.79 16.26 -5.26
C SER A 256 6.78 15.37 -4.50
N ILE A 257 6.69 15.39 -3.18
CA ILE A 257 7.45 14.50 -2.30
C ILE A 257 7.21 13.01 -2.59
N ALA A 258 6.10 12.65 -3.25
CA ALA A 258 5.82 11.28 -3.68
C ALA A 258 6.93 10.72 -4.59
N ARG A 259 7.65 11.59 -5.31
CA ARG A 259 8.85 11.23 -6.07
C ARG A 259 9.93 10.56 -5.23
N TRP A 260 9.96 10.85 -3.93
CA TRP A 260 10.96 10.35 -3.01
C TRP A 260 10.41 9.30 -2.03
N LEU A 261 9.08 9.11 -1.99
CA LEU A 261 8.45 8.00 -1.28
C LEU A 261 8.73 6.70 -2.04
N GLN A 262 9.12 5.64 -1.34
CA GLN A 262 9.44 4.34 -1.95
C GLN A 262 8.37 3.29 -1.60
N GLY A 263 8.09 2.42 -2.57
CA GLY A 263 7.34 1.18 -2.37
C GLY A 263 5.84 1.28 -2.58
N ASP A 264 5.22 0.11 -2.58
CA ASP A 264 3.76 -0.02 -2.61
C ASP A 264 3.16 0.36 -1.25
N ALA A 265 1.87 0.72 -1.23
CA ALA A 265 1.13 0.90 0.02
C ALA A 265 -0.09 -0.01 0.05
N CYS A 266 -0.32 -0.66 1.18
CA CYS A 266 -1.44 -1.57 1.39
C CYS A 266 -2.43 -0.85 2.30
N TYR A 267 -3.55 -0.41 1.74
CA TYR A 267 -4.62 0.26 2.49
C TYR A 267 -5.61 -0.75 3.08
N ALA A 268 -5.79 -1.89 2.41
CA ALA A 268 -6.45 -3.07 2.96
C ALA A 268 -5.69 -4.32 2.49
N THR A 269 -5.35 -5.20 3.43
CA THR A 269 -4.76 -6.51 3.11
C THR A 269 -5.85 -7.46 2.64
N GLY A 270 -5.47 -8.47 1.87
CA GLY A 270 -6.39 -9.46 1.37
C GLY A 270 -5.92 -10.02 0.04
N TRP A 271 -6.85 -10.62 -0.67
CA TRP A 271 -6.57 -11.24 -1.97
C TRP A 271 -7.81 -11.16 -2.86
N ALA A 272 -7.67 -11.34 -4.17
CA ALA A 272 -8.79 -11.36 -5.10
C ALA A 272 -8.42 -12.14 -6.36
N VAL A 273 -9.41 -12.73 -7.02
CA VAL A 273 -9.31 -13.22 -8.39
C VAL A 273 -10.45 -12.62 -9.19
N GLY A 274 -10.17 -12.06 -10.36
CA GLY A 274 -11.18 -11.37 -11.16
C GLY A 274 -10.57 -10.68 -12.37
N ARG A 275 -11.43 -10.15 -13.23
CA ARG A 275 -10.99 -9.41 -14.41
C ARG A 275 -10.49 -8.02 -14.00
N LEU A 276 -9.28 -7.66 -14.39
CA LEU A 276 -8.76 -6.32 -14.18
C LEU A 276 -9.45 -5.33 -15.12
N ARG A 277 -9.93 -4.20 -14.60
CA ARG A 277 -10.53 -3.12 -15.39
C ARG A 277 -9.92 -1.78 -15.03
N HIS A 278 -9.28 -1.13 -16.00
CA HIS A 278 -8.80 0.23 -15.85
C HIS A 278 -9.93 1.22 -16.12
N VAL A 279 -10.32 1.98 -15.09
CA VAL A 279 -11.36 3.01 -15.18
C VAL A 279 -10.85 4.29 -14.50
N PRO A 280 -10.79 5.44 -15.19
CA PRO A 280 -10.46 6.72 -14.57
C PRO A 280 -11.44 7.08 -13.45
N ALA A 281 -10.97 7.77 -12.41
CA ALA A 281 -11.73 8.04 -11.19
C ALA A 281 -13.10 8.71 -11.45
N ASP A 282 -13.17 9.66 -12.39
CA ASP A 282 -14.38 10.39 -12.76
C ASP A 282 -15.38 9.56 -13.60
N ARG A 283 -15.00 8.35 -14.03
CA ARG A 283 -15.80 7.45 -14.86
C ARG A 283 -16.29 6.21 -14.12
N ILE A 284 -15.83 5.96 -12.90
CA ILE A 284 -16.14 4.75 -12.12
C ILE A 284 -17.65 4.53 -12.01
N ASP A 285 -18.42 5.54 -11.61
CA ASP A 285 -19.88 5.41 -11.47
C ASP A 285 -20.58 5.08 -12.78
N ALA A 286 -20.18 5.75 -13.88
CA ALA A 286 -20.75 5.52 -15.19
C ALA A 286 -20.41 4.12 -15.74
N ALA A 287 -19.17 3.67 -15.53
CA ALA A 287 -18.72 2.32 -15.91
C ALA A 287 -19.48 1.25 -15.12
N TYR A 288 -19.71 1.48 -13.82
CA TYR A 288 -20.45 0.55 -12.98
C TYR A 288 -21.95 0.50 -13.34
N GLN A 289 -22.57 1.65 -13.61
CA GLN A 289 -23.98 1.72 -14.03
C GLN A 289 -24.24 1.08 -15.39
N SER A 290 -23.28 1.12 -16.30
CA SER A 290 -23.39 0.50 -17.62
C SER A 290 -23.01 -0.99 -17.66
N GLY A 291 -22.46 -1.52 -16.56
CA GLY A 291 -21.96 -2.90 -16.46
C GLY A 291 -20.59 -3.13 -17.12
N GLU A 292 -19.91 -2.05 -17.51
CA GLU A 292 -18.51 -2.10 -17.96
C GLU A 292 -17.58 -2.51 -16.82
N LEU A 293 -17.82 -1.95 -15.63
CA LEU A 293 -17.23 -2.35 -14.35
C LEU A 293 -18.28 -3.14 -13.53
N ARG A 294 -17.87 -4.24 -12.90
CA ARG A 294 -18.73 -5.17 -12.17
C ARG A 294 -18.20 -5.44 -10.77
N ALA A 295 -19.06 -5.96 -9.89
CA ALA A 295 -18.70 -6.38 -8.54
C ALA A 295 -17.58 -7.45 -8.49
N GLU A 296 -17.47 -8.26 -9.53
CA GLU A 296 -16.48 -9.33 -9.70
C GLU A 296 -15.15 -8.88 -10.32
N ASP A 297 -15.05 -7.62 -10.77
CA ASP A 297 -13.85 -7.06 -11.36
C ASP A 297 -12.86 -6.57 -10.29
N ILE A 298 -11.58 -6.51 -10.64
CA ILE A 298 -10.56 -5.77 -9.88
C ILE A 298 -10.40 -4.40 -10.55
N LEU A 299 -10.65 -3.32 -9.82
CA LEU A 299 -10.57 -1.95 -10.33
C LEU A 299 -9.12 -1.46 -10.31
N LEU A 300 -8.62 -1.00 -11.45
CA LEU A 300 -7.43 -0.17 -11.57
C LEU A 300 -7.87 1.27 -11.86
N THR A 301 -7.41 2.24 -11.08
CA THR A 301 -7.80 3.67 -11.23
C THR A 301 -6.61 4.61 -11.02
N ASP A 302 -6.67 5.78 -11.66
CA ASP A 302 -5.65 6.82 -11.58
C ASP A 302 -5.58 7.48 -10.19
N SER A 303 -6.74 7.63 -9.55
CA SER A 303 -6.89 8.08 -8.17
C SER A 303 -8.13 7.47 -7.53
N ILE A 304 -8.25 7.61 -6.21
CA ILE A 304 -9.34 7.03 -5.43
C ILE A 304 -10.36 8.12 -5.12
N PRO A 305 -11.59 8.04 -5.68
CA PRO A 305 -12.66 8.97 -5.33
C PRO A 305 -13.18 8.71 -3.91
N ALA A 306 -14.03 9.64 -3.45
CA ALA A 306 -14.67 9.59 -2.13
C ALA A 306 -15.39 8.27 -1.84
N GLU A 307 -16.03 7.72 -2.87
CA GLU A 307 -16.76 6.48 -2.81
C GLU A 307 -16.41 5.66 -4.05
N VAL A 308 -16.15 4.37 -3.82
CA VAL A 308 -15.95 3.39 -4.88
C VAL A 308 -17.08 2.36 -4.74
N PRO A 309 -17.75 1.96 -5.83
CA PRO A 309 -18.72 0.88 -5.77
C PRO A 309 -18.01 -0.43 -5.38
N TYR A 310 -18.75 -1.38 -4.81
CA TYR A 310 -18.18 -2.68 -4.47
C TYR A 310 -17.59 -3.37 -5.71
N VAL A 311 -16.34 -3.83 -5.58
CA VAL A 311 -15.52 -4.55 -6.56
C VAL A 311 -14.70 -5.64 -5.83
N ALA A 312 -14.13 -6.60 -6.55
CA ALA A 312 -13.38 -7.71 -5.96
C ALA A 312 -12.01 -7.28 -5.39
N GLY A 313 -11.46 -6.16 -5.84
CA GLY A 313 -10.20 -5.57 -5.36
C GLY A 313 -9.95 -4.21 -6.00
N ILE A 314 -9.05 -3.41 -5.40
CA ILE A 314 -8.76 -2.04 -5.82
C ILE A 314 -7.24 -1.84 -5.95
N ILE A 315 -6.82 -1.26 -7.08
CA ILE A 315 -5.45 -0.84 -7.37
C ILE A 315 -5.48 0.64 -7.75
N SER A 316 -4.77 1.47 -6.98
CA SER A 316 -4.60 2.90 -7.27
C SER A 316 -3.23 3.17 -7.86
N LEU A 317 -3.16 4.09 -8.84
CA LEU A 317 -1.92 4.63 -9.39
C LEU A 317 -1.46 5.90 -8.66
N SER A 318 -2.23 6.39 -7.68
CA SER A 318 -1.84 7.45 -6.76
C SER A 318 -1.98 7.02 -5.30
N PRO A 319 -1.17 7.55 -4.37
CA PRO A 319 -1.37 7.29 -2.95
C PRO A 319 -2.77 7.73 -2.47
N ALA A 320 -3.39 6.93 -1.61
CA ALA A 320 -4.56 7.24 -0.80
C ALA A 320 -4.18 7.32 0.70
N THR A 321 -5.14 7.67 1.56
CA THR A 321 -4.93 7.61 3.02
C THR A 321 -5.34 6.24 3.55
N PRO A 322 -4.59 5.65 4.52
CA PRO A 322 -4.95 4.37 5.13
C PRO A 322 -6.32 4.33 5.80
N ASN A 323 -6.86 5.49 6.17
CA ASN A 323 -8.19 5.62 6.77
C ASN A 323 -9.24 6.14 5.78
N ALA A 324 -8.96 6.08 4.48
CA ALA A 324 -9.94 6.48 3.50
C ALA A 324 -11.23 5.67 3.68
N HIS A 325 -12.41 6.25 3.41
CA HIS A 325 -13.67 5.47 3.45
C HIS A 325 -13.57 4.23 2.57
N THR A 326 -12.95 4.35 1.39
CA THR A 326 -12.64 3.24 0.49
C THR A 326 -11.73 2.18 1.13
N ALA A 327 -10.75 2.56 1.96
CA ALA A 327 -9.87 1.62 2.66
C ALA A 327 -10.56 0.86 3.80
N LEU A 328 -11.41 1.58 4.55
CA LEU A 328 -12.25 0.96 5.57
C LEU A 328 -13.24 -0.01 4.91
N LEU A 329 -13.94 0.42 3.86
CA LEU A 329 -14.84 -0.42 3.08
C LEU A 329 -14.10 -1.65 2.51
N ALA A 330 -12.91 -1.47 1.94
CA ALA A 330 -12.12 -2.59 1.41
C ALA A 330 -11.77 -3.61 2.50
N THR A 331 -11.36 -3.15 3.68
CA THR A 331 -11.10 -4.00 4.85
C THR A 331 -12.37 -4.75 5.28
N SER A 332 -13.52 -4.06 5.27
CA SER A 332 -14.84 -4.60 5.63
C SER A 332 -15.26 -5.75 4.72
N PHE A 333 -15.03 -5.57 3.43
CA PHE A 333 -15.35 -6.55 2.41
C PHE A 333 -14.29 -7.65 2.25
N GLY A 334 -13.18 -7.56 2.99
CA GLY A 334 -12.06 -8.50 2.86
C GLY A 334 -11.42 -8.50 1.47
N ILE A 335 -11.47 -7.35 0.78
CA ILE A 335 -10.90 -7.14 -0.54
C ILE A 335 -9.56 -6.39 -0.44
N PRO A 336 -8.57 -6.74 -1.27
CA PRO A 336 -7.29 -6.05 -1.28
C PRO A 336 -7.44 -4.64 -1.86
N PHE A 337 -6.80 -3.66 -1.23
CA PHE A 337 -6.67 -2.31 -1.75
C PHE A 337 -5.22 -1.84 -1.62
N VAL A 338 -4.58 -1.59 -2.76
CA VAL A 338 -3.16 -1.23 -2.85
C VAL A 338 -2.94 0.02 -3.70
N TYR A 339 -1.87 0.74 -3.41
CA TYR A 339 -1.21 1.68 -4.32
C TYR A 339 0.05 1.03 -4.87
N LEU A 340 0.23 1.06 -6.19
CA LEU A 340 1.45 0.62 -6.86
C LEU A 340 2.40 1.81 -6.99
N GLY A 341 3.44 1.83 -6.16
CA GLY A 341 4.44 2.91 -6.15
C GLY A 341 5.55 2.73 -7.18
N ASP A 342 5.77 1.51 -7.65
CA ASP A 342 6.74 1.20 -8.71
C ASP A 342 6.14 1.48 -10.11
N GLU A 343 6.76 2.40 -10.87
CA GLU A 343 6.29 2.78 -12.21
C GLU A 343 6.21 1.57 -13.16
N ALA A 344 7.15 0.63 -13.04
CA ALA A 344 7.15 -0.57 -13.87
C ALA A 344 6.00 -1.52 -13.48
N ALA A 345 5.65 -1.64 -12.20
CA ALA A 345 4.48 -2.38 -11.73
C ALA A 345 3.17 -1.72 -12.17
N ALA A 346 3.07 -0.40 -12.07
CA ALA A 346 1.93 0.37 -12.58
C ALA A 346 1.73 0.18 -14.09
N ALA A 347 2.81 0.22 -14.87
CA ALA A 347 2.76 -0.03 -16.31
C ALA A 347 2.34 -1.47 -16.64
N ARG A 348 2.87 -2.47 -15.90
CA ARG A 348 2.46 -3.88 -16.04
C ARG A 348 0.97 -4.07 -15.71
N ALA A 349 0.48 -3.46 -14.63
CA ALA A 349 -0.93 -3.52 -14.26
C ALA A 349 -1.82 -2.92 -15.36
N THR A 350 -1.44 -1.78 -15.92
CA THR A 350 -2.17 -1.14 -17.03
C THR A 350 -2.23 -2.02 -18.28
N ALA A 351 -1.15 -2.75 -18.57
CA ALA A 351 -1.09 -3.68 -19.71
C ALA A 351 -1.99 -4.92 -19.55
N LEU A 352 -2.44 -5.22 -18.33
CA LEU A 352 -3.33 -6.35 -18.02
C LEU A 352 -4.82 -5.96 -18.04
N ASP A 353 -5.19 -4.74 -18.48
CA ASP A 353 -6.60 -4.35 -18.60
C ASP A 353 -7.41 -5.35 -19.44
N GLY A 354 -8.52 -5.82 -18.89
CA GLY A 354 -9.40 -6.83 -19.48
C GLY A 354 -8.97 -8.28 -19.28
N LYS A 355 -7.82 -8.56 -18.65
CA LYS A 355 -7.34 -9.92 -18.33
C LYS A 355 -7.85 -10.40 -16.97
N ASP A 356 -7.99 -11.71 -16.80
CA ASP A 356 -8.17 -12.30 -15.47
C ASP A 356 -6.84 -12.23 -14.71
N VAL A 357 -6.89 -11.66 -13.50
CA VAL A 357 -5.74 -11.47 -12.64
C VAL A 357 -6.02 -11.98 -11.23
N ALA A 358 -4.95 -12.31 -10.52
CA ALA A 358 -4.99 -12.52 -9.08
C ALA A 358 -4.23 -11.38 -8.38
N LEU A 359 -4.85 -10.77 -7.37
CA LEU A 359 -4.26 -9.71 -6.57
C LEU A 359 -4.07 -10.22 -5.14
N ARG A 360 -2.91 -9.96 -4.54
CA ARG A 360 -2.63 -10.23 -3.12
C ARG A 360 -1.99 -9.00 -2.51
N ALA A 361 -2.51 -8.57 -1.37
CA ALA A 361 -2.02 -7.47 -0.56
C ALA A 361 -1.72 -7.99 0.85
N SER A 362 -0.46 -7.91 1.27
CA SER A 362 -0.03 -8.42 2.58
C SER A 362 0.98 -7.49 3.23
N LEU A 363 1.07 -7.53 4.56
CA LEU A 363 2.11 -6.84 5.32
C LEU A 363 3.24 -7.81 5.68
N GLU A 364 4.46 -7.51 5.23
CA GLU A 364 5.69 -8.14 5.71
C GLU A 364 6.17 -7.44 6.98
N TYR A 365 6.65 -8.25 7.95
CA TYR A 365 7.02 -7.78 9.29
C TYR A 365 5.95 -6.94 10.02
N GLY A 366 4.69 -7.02 9.56
CA GLY A 366 3.56 -6.25 10.07
C GLY A 366 3.50 -4.78 9.62
N VAL A 367 4.44 -4.31 8.79
CA VAL A 367 4.56 -2.87 8.44
C VAL A 367 4.87 -2.59 6.97
N GLU A 368 5.53 -3.50 6.27
CA GLU A 368 5.94 -3.31 4.87
C GLU A 368 4.89 -3.87 3.92
N CYS A 369 4.33 -3.04 3.04
CA CYS A 369 3.34 -3.52 2.08
C CYS A 369 4.02 -4.34 0.97
N ARG A 370 3.44 -5.51 0.70
CA ARG A 370 3.73 -6.31 -0.48
C ARG A 370 2.46 -6.48 -1.30
N ALA A 371 2.38 -5.72 -2.40
CA ALA A 371 1.37 -5.91 -3.43
C ALA A 371 1.89 -6.89 -4.49
N ALA A 372 1.14 -7.94 -4.77
CA ALA A 372 1.46 -8.91 -5.81
C ALA A 372 0.27 -9.03 -6.77
N LEU A 373 0.53 -8.75 -8.04
CA LEU A 373 -0.41 -8.90 -9.15
C LEU A 373 0.09 -10.02 -10.07
N PHE A 374 -0.76 -10.97 -10.37
CA PHE A 374 -0.48 -12.14 -11.20
C PHE A 374 -1.42 -12.17 -12.40
N ASP A 375 -0.88 -12.37 -13.60
CA ASP A 375 -1.68 -12.71 -14.78
C ASP A 375 -2.08 -14.18 -14.67
N ILE A 376 -3.39 -14.45 -14.65
CA ILE A 376 -3.95 -15.79 -14.55
C ILE A 376 -4.90 -16.10 -15.72
N ASP A 377 -4.87 -15.29 -16.78
CA ASP A 377 -5.76 -15.44 -17.93
C ASP A 377 -5.58 -16.81 -18.59
N GLY A 378 -6.57 -17.69 -18.44
CA GLY A 378 -6.51 -19.07 -18.90
C GLY A 378 -5.58 -20.00 -18.12
N ALA A 379 -5.05 -19.57 -16.97
CA ALA A 379 -4.06 -20.33 -16.17
C ALA A 379 -4.68 -21.13 -15.00
N ILE A 380 -5.95 -20.89 -14.67
CA ILE A 380 -6.68 -21.56 -13.57
C ILE A 380 -7.85 -22.35 -14.14
N ASP A 381 -8.01 -23.61 -13.69
CA ASP A 381 -9.16 -24.43 -14.06
C ASP A 381 -10.48 -23.81 -13.54
N PRO A 382 -11.58 -23.84 -14.30
CA PRO A 382 -12.85 -23.28 -13.86
C PRO A 382 -13.35 -23.79 -12.50
N ALA A 383 -13.11 -25.06 -12.16
CA ALA A 383 -13.52 -25.63 -10.87
C ALA A 383 -12.68 -25.10 -9.71
N ASP A 384 -11.37 -24.97 -9.90
CA ASP A 384 -10.47 -24.36 -8.92
C ASP A 384 -10.80 -22.88 -8.72
N ARG A 385 -11.16 -22.18 -9.80
CA ARG A 385 -11.62 -20.78 -9.74
C ARG A 385 -12.91 -20.66 -8.92
N GLU A 386 -13.87 -21.56 -9.12
CA GLU A 386 -15.12 -21.59 -8.34
C GLU A 386 -14.82 -21.84 -6.85
N GLN A 387 -13.96 -22.82 -6.53
CA GLN A 387 -13.56 -23.09 -5.15
C GLN A 387 -12.82 -21.91 -4.50
N LEU A 388 -11.96 -21.19 -5.25
CA LEU A 388 -11.36 -19.94 -4.75
C LEU A 388 -12.44 -18.89 -4.46
N LEU A 389 -13.43 -18.71 -5.33
CA LEU A 389 -14.51 -17.77 -5.08
C LEU A 389 -15.39 -18.16 -3.88
N GLU A 390 -15.56 -19.44 -3.58
CA GLU A 390 -16.23 -19.90 -2.36
C GLU A 390 -15.47 -19.48 -1.09
N LEU A 391 -14.12 -19.53 -1.10
CA LEU A 391 -13.28 -19.03 0.00
C LEU A 391 -13.38 -17.51 0.20
N LYS A 392 -13.99 -16.78 -0.74
CA LYS A 392 -14.27 -15.35 -0.64
C LYS A 392 -15.62 -14.99 -0.07
N GLN A 393 -16.53 -15.95 0.06
CA GLN A 393 -17.79 -15.67 0.72
C GLN A 393 -17.53 -15.29 2.19
N PRO A 394 -18.07 -14.16 2.67
CA PRO A 394 -17.85 -13.77 4.05
C PRO A 394 -18.43 -14.82 4.99
N GLY A 395 -17.79 -14.96 6.15
CA GLY A 395 -18.29 -15.84 7.20
C GLY A 395 -19.71 -15.48 7.65
N SER A 396 -20.39 -16.43 8.30
CA SER A 396 -21.72 -16.21 8.87
C SER A 396 -21.72 -15.00 9.79
N LEU A 397 -22.58 -14.01 9.51
CA LEU A 397 -22.83 -12.89 10.41
C LEU A 397 -23.70 -13.36 11.57
N GLU A 398 -23.18 -13.38 12.79
CA GLU A 398 -23.96 -13.63 14.01
C GLU A 398 -24.78 -12.37 14.38
N LEU A 399 -25.73 -12.00 13.51
CA LEU A 399 -26.61 -10.86 13.74
C LEU A 399 -27.56 -11.15 14.90
N GLN A 400 -27.57 -10.24 15.88
CA GLN A 400 -28.64 -10.19 16.88
C GLN A 400 -29.82 -9.40 16.30
N PRO A 401 -31.01 -10.02 16.13
CA PRO A 401 -32.17 -9.34 15.60
C PRO A 401 -32.55 -8.12 16.44
N LYS A 402 -33.11 -7.08 15.81
CA LYS A 402 -33.63 -5.92 16.51
C LYS A 402 -34.75 -6.31 17.48
N GLU A 403 -34.78 -5.65 18.63
CA GLU A 403 -35.78 -5.83 19.68
C GLU A 403 -36.44 -4.49 20.05
N PRO A 404 -37.74 -4.47 20.39
CA PRO A 404 -38.40 -3.24 20.84
C PRO A 404 -37.77 -2.68 22.12
N PHE A 405 -37.51 -1.37 22.14
CA PHE A 405 -37.08 -0.65 23.34
C PHE A 405 -38.29 -0.28 24.22
N GLY A 406 -39.46 -0.06 23.60
CA GLY A 406 -40.68 0.37 24.28
C GLY A 406 -40.83 1.88 24.45
N ALA A 407 -39.91 2.66 23.87
CA ALA A 407 -39.98 4.11 23.75
C ALA A 407 -39.26 4.56 22.47
N TYR A 408 -39.59 5.74 21.92
CA TYR A 408 -38.95 6.24 20.69
C TYR A 408 -37.57 6.86 20.91
N ALA A 409 -37.19 7.19 22.14
CA ALA A 409 -35.91 7.81 22.43
C ALA A 409 -35.37 7.48 23.82
N ALA A 410 -34.04 7.56 23.98
CA ALA A 410 -33.30 7.38 25.23
C ALA A 410 -32.11 8.35 25.31
N SER A 411 -31.66 8.70 26.52
CA SER A 411 -30.36 9.37 26.72
C SER A 411 -29.23 8.39 26.46
N THR A 412 -28.16 8.80 25.79
CA THR A 412 -26.98 7.92 25.62
C THR A 412 -26.26 7.64 26.94
N GLU A 413 -26.51 8.41 27.99
CA GLU A 413 -25.95 8.15 29.33
C GLU A 413 -26.57 6.92 30.00
N ASP A 414 -27.73 6.47 29.53
CA ASP A 414 -28.44 5.30 30.04
C ASP A 414 -28.20 4.04 29.17
N LEU A 415 -27.36 4.14 28.14
CA LEU A 415 -27.14 3.09 27.14
C LEU A 415 -25.75 2.46 27.26
N GLY A 416 -25.64 1.21 26.84
CA GLY A 416 -24.37 0.52 26.64
C GLY A 416 -24.44 -0.55 25.56
N PRO A 417 -23.37 -1.35 25.36
CA PRO A 417 -23.31 -2.33 24.27
C PRO A 417 -24.45 -3.37 24.23
N ALA A 418 -25.14 -3.62 25.34
CA ALA A 418 -26.32 -4.49 25.35
C ALA A 418 -27.52 -3.90 24.60
N ASP A 419 -27.58 -2.57 24.45
CA ASP A 419 -28.68 -1.85 23.82
C ASP A 419 -28.54 -1.73 22.29
N ILE A 420 -27.51 -2.33 21.69
CA ILE A 420 -27.31 -2.35 20.22
C ILE A 420 -28.55 -2.89 19.51
N VAL A 421 -29.22 -3.90 20.10
CA VAL A 421 -30.46 -4.48 19.57
C VAL A 421 -31.66 -3.53 19.59
N HIS A 422 -31.56 -2.38 20.27
CA HIS A 422 -32.64 -1.40 20.42
C HIS A 422 -32.40 -0.09 19.68
N VAL A 423 -31.15 0.38 19.64
CA VAL A 423 -30.78 1.71 19.12
C VAL A 423 -29.62 1.70 18.12
N GLY A 424 -29.00 0.55 17.90
CA GLY A 424 -27.85 0.37 17.01
C GLY A 424 -26.48 0.64 17.65
N GLY A 425 -25.43 0.26 16.91
CA GLY A 425 -24.02 0.23 17.32
C GLY A 425 -23.49 1.57 17.80
N LYS A 426 -23.51 2.59 16.94
CA LYS A 426 -23.03 3.94 17.29
C LYS A 426 -23.73 4.56 18.49
N ALA A 427 -25.06 4.47 18.57
CA ALA A 427 -25.82 5.06 19.66
C ALA A 427 -25.54 4.37 21.00
N ALA A 428 -25.50 3.03 21.00
CA ALA A 428 -25.17 2.23 22.18
C ALA A 428 -23.71 2.45 22.64
N ASN A 429 -22.76 2.41 21.71
CA ASN A 429 -21.33 2.60 22.01
C ASN A 429 -20.99 4.04 22.43
N TYR A 430 -21.81 5.03 22.05
CA TYR A 430 -21.65 6.40 22.54
C TYR A 430 -21.82 6.49 24.07
N GLY A 431 -22.59 5.58 24.67
CA GLY A 431 -22.69 5.45 26.13
C GLY A 431 -21.33 5.15 26.80
N LEU A 432 -20.45 4.39 26.14
CA LEU A 432 -19.07 4.17 26.64
C LEU A 432 -18.28 5.48 26.74
N LEU A 433 -18.47 6.41 25.79
CA LEU A 433 -17.84 7.72 25.81
C LEU A 433 -18.39 8.58 26.92
N ARG A 434 -19.72 8.61 27.08
CA ARG A 434 -20.39 9.35 28.15
C ARG A 434 -19.99 8.87 29.54
N ASP A 435 -19.84 7.55 29.70
CA ASP A 435 -19.40 6.93 30.97
C ASP A 435 -17.94 7.27 31.33
N SER A 436 -17.06 7.35 30.34
CA SER A 436 -15.60 7.40 30.56
C SER A 436 -15.01 8.80 30.44
N ILE A 437 -15.53 9.64 29.55
CA ILE A 437 -15.01 10.98 29.24
C ILE A 437 -16.14 12.00 29.00
N PRO A 438 -17.03 12.23 29.97
CA PRO A 438 -18.22 13.07 29.79
C PRO A 438 -17.90 14.55 29.48
N GLU A 439 -16.72 15.05 29.81
CA GLU A 439 -16.27 16.41 29.47
C GLU A 439 -15.65 16.52 28.06
N SER A 440 -15.31 15.39 27.45
CA SER A 440 -14.71 15.30 26.11
C SER A 440 -15.61 14.51 25.14
N SER A 441 -16.89 14.39 25.46
CA SER A 441 -17.95 13.85 24.60
C SER A 441 -19.20 14.72 24.79
N ASP A 442 -19.93 15.04 23.72
CA ASP A 442 -21.12 15.88 23.83
C ASP A 442 -22.32 15.10 24.38
N ALA A 443 -23.24 15.77 25.07
CA ALA A 443 -24.52 15.17 25.42
C ALA A 443 -25.30 14.76 24.15
N ALA A 444 -25.85 13.56 24.16
CA ALA A 444 -26.50 12.97 22.99
C ALA A 444 -27.75 12.16 23.37
N VAL A 445 -28.61 11.95 22.38
CA VAL A 445 -29.87 11.21 22.48
C VAL A 445 -29.89 10.14 21.40
N ALA A 446 -30.43 8.96 21.70
CA ALA A 446 -30.68 7.91 20.73
C ALA A 446 -32.17 7.86 20.37
N LEU A 447 -32.50 7.78 19.09
CA LEU A 447 -33.82 7.38 18.60
C LEU A 447 -33.81 5.87 18.32
N SER A 448 -34.81 5.15 18.81
CA SER A 448 -34.85 3.69 18.82
C SER A 448 -35.42 3.07 17.54
N PHE A 449 -35.29 1.74 17.42
CA PHE A 449 -35.92 0.98 16.35
C PHE A 449 -37.46 0.97 16.41
N ASP A 450 -38.08 1.28 17.55
CA ASP A 450 -39.55 1.45 17.62
C ASP A 450 -40.02 2.60 16.70
N LEU A 451 -39.28 3.71 16.66
CA LEU A 451 -39.60 4.84 15.78
C LEU A 451 -39.44 4.46 14.30
N TRP A 452 -38.38 3.69 14.00
CA TRP A 452 -38.11 3.17 12.66
C TRP A 452 -39.22 2.22 12.19
N ASP A 453 -39.61 1.26 13.03
CA ASP A 453 -40.61 0.26 12.67
C ASP A 453 -41.98 0.91 12.44
N ASP A 454 -42.42 1.80 13.33
CA ASP A 454 -43.68 2.53 13.15
C ASP A 454 -43.63 3.48 11.94
N PHE A 455 -42.47 4.02 11.60
CA PHE A 455 -42.28 4.79 10.37
C PHE A 455 -42.42 3.91 9.13
N LEU A 456 -41.85 2.70 9.11
CA LEU A 456 -42.01 1.78 7.98
C LEU A 456 -43.43 1.19 7.88
N ASP A 457 -44.15 1.10 9.00
CA ASP A 457 -45.51 0.55 9.03
C ASP A 457 -46.59 1.59 8.66
N GLN A 458 -46.18 2.83 8.37
CA GLN A 458 -47.09 3.86 7.87
C GLN A 458 -47.77 3.41 6.56
N VAL A 459 -49.08 3.68 6.44
CA VAL A 459 -49.86 3.37 5.24
C VAL A 459 -49.58 4.43 4.17
N MET A 460 -49.05 3.99 3.03
CA MET A 460 -48.72 4.86 1.91
C MET A 460 -49.95 5.07 0.99
N PRO A 461 -49.93 6.12 0.14
CA PRO A 461 -50.94 6.27 -0.91
C PRO A 461 -50.99 5.01 -1.80
N GLY A 462 -52.11 4.27 -1.71
CA GLY A 462 -52.25 2.95 -2.34
C GLY A 462 -52.74 1.85 -1.38
N GLY A 463 -52.61 2.06 -0.06
CA GLY A 463 -53.15 1.18 0.98
C GLY A 463 -52.19 0.11 1.51
N SER A 464 -51.02 -0.05 0.89
CA SER A 464 -49.88 -0.83 1.41
C SER A 464 -49.11 -0.04 2.47
N THR A 465 -48.43 -0.75 3.38
CA THR A 465 -47.42 -0.11 4.24
C THR A 465 -46.15 0.17 3.44
N LEU A 466 -45.35 1.15 3.87
CA LEU A 466 -44.05 1.42 3.26
C LEU A 466 -43.14 0.18 3.30
N ARG A 467 -43.13 -0.56 4.41
CA ARG A 467 -42.43 -1.84 4.56
C ARG A 467 -42.79 -2.84 3.47
N ALA A 468 -44.09 -3.03 3.21
CA ALA A 468 -44.55 -3.98 2.20
C ALA A 468 -44.17 -3.55 0.77
N GLU A 469 -44.20 -2.25 0.47
CA GLU A 469 -43.75 -1.71 -0.82
C GLU A 469 -42.24 -1.95 -1.04
N ILE A 470 -41.43 -1.78 0.00
CA ILE A 470 -39.98 -2.00 -0.04
C ILE A 470 -39.67 -3.49 -0.20
N ALA A 471 -40.27 -4.37 0.62
CA ALA A 471 -40.05 -5.81 0.56
C ALA A 471 -40.41 -6.39 -0.81
N ALA A 472 -41.49 -5.91 -1.45
CA ALA A 472 -41.89 -6.36 -2.78
C ALA A 472 -40.86 -6.00 -3.87
N ARG A 473 -40.15 -4.87 -3.73
CA ARG A 473 -39.08 -4.47 -4.67
C ARG A 473 -37.80 -5.26 -4.41
N LEU A 474 -37.38 -5.33 -3.15
CA LEU A 474 -36.12 -5.99 -2.77
C LEU A 474 -36.15 -7.51 -2.97
N GLY A 475 -37.31 -8.16 -2.80
CA GLY A 475 -37.46 -9.60 -2.97
C GLY A 475 -37.20 -10.13 -4.39
N ALA A 476 -37.01 -9.25 -5.39
CA ALA A 476 -36.63 -9.62 -6.75
C ALA A 476 -35.11 -9.80 -6.94
N HIS A 477 -34.30 -9.44 -5.93
CA HIS A 477 -32.85 -9.38 -6.03
C HIS A 477 -32.19 -10.48 -5.16
N SER A 478 -31.14 -11.10 -5.69
CA SER A 478 -30.28 -12.08 -4.99
C SER A 478 -28.82 -11.75 -5.26
N TYR A 479 -27.89 -12.18 -4.41
CA TYR A 479 -26.46 -11.98 -4.66
C TYR A 479 -25.91 -13.01 -5.67
N PRO A 480 -25.09 -12.61 -6.67
CA PRO A 480 -24.85 -11.23 -7.10
C PRO A 480 -26.05 -10.66 -7.87
N PRO A 481 -26.47 -9.40 -7.62
CA PRO A 481 -27.67 -8.84 -8.22
C PRO A 481 -27.41 -8.26 -9.62
N ASP A 482 -28.48 -8.07 -10.40
CA ASP A 482 -28.48 -7.17 -11.57
C ASP A 482 -28.33 -5.73 -11.06
N MET A 483 -27.09 -5.20 -11.11
CA MET A 483 -26.78 -3.89 -10.53
C MET A 483 -27.60 -2.74 -11.14
N PRO A 484 -27.77 -2.62 -12.47
CA PRO A 484 -28.70 -1.66 -13.05
C PRO A 484 -30.12 -1.73 -12.49
N ALA A 485 -30.68 -2.94 -12.37
CA ALA A 485 -32.01 -3.12 -11.81
C ALA A 485 -32.08 -2.74 -10.32
N LEU A 486 -31.12 -3.22 -9.52
CA LEU A 486 -31.02 -2.92 -8.09
C LEU A 486 -30.90 -1.41 -7.84
N LYS A 487 -29.98 -0.71 -8.52
CA LYS A 487 -29.80 0.73 -8.36
C LYS A 487 -31.08 1.52 -8.68
N SER A 488 -31.79 1.13 -9.74
CA SER A 488 -33.08 1.76 -10.09
C SER A 488 -34.12 1.59 -8.98
N ASP A 489 -34.26 0.38 -8.44
CA ASP A 489 -35.22 0.11 -7.36
C ASP A 489 -34.85 0.82 -6.06
N LEU A 490 -33.56 0.83 -5.69
CA LEU A 490 -33.09 1.53 -4.50
C LEU A 490 -33.24 3.05 -4.61
N ALA A 491 -32.97 3.63 -5.79
CA ALA A 491 -33.23 5.05 -6.03
C ALA A 491 -34.72 5.39 -5.83
N ALA A 492 -35.62 4.54 -6.35
CA ALA A 492 -37.06 4.71 -6.16
C ALA A 492 -37.48 4.57 -4.68
N ILE A 493 -36.90 3.63 -3.94
CA ILE A 493 -37.14 3.47 -2.48
C ILE A 493 -36.68 4.72 -1.72
N ARG A 494 -35.46 5.19 -1.96
CA ARG A 494 -34.93 6.40 -1.31
C ARG A 494 -35.79 7.61 -1.62
N ASP A 495 -36.23 7.78 -2.86
CA ASP A 495 -37.12 8.87 -3.25
C ASP A 495 -38.50 8.78 -2.59
N ARG A 496 -39.07 7.58 -2.51
CA ARG A 496 -40.31 7.31 -1.76
C ARG A 496 -40.19 7.76 -0.31
N ILE A 497 -39.11 7.37 0.37
CA ILE A 497 -38.85 7.76 1.77
C ILE A 497 -38.71 9.28 1.90
N LYS A 498 -37.91 9.93 1.04
CA LYS A 498 -37.64 11.38 1.16
C LYS A 498 -38.86 12.26 0.85
N LYS A 499 -39.67 11.87 -0.14
CA LYS A 499 -40.69 12.75 -0.74
C LYS A 499 -42.11 12.48 -0.23
N ASP A 500 -42.47 11.22 -0.01
CA ASP A 500 -43.87 10.83 0.17
C ASP A 500 -44.22 10.43 1.61
N THR A 501 -43.23 10.27 2.49
CA THR A 501 -43.45 9.87 3.89
C THR A 501 -43.59 11.08 4.82
N ALA A 502 -44.28 10.87 5.94
CA ALA A 502 -44.41 11.86 7.00
C ALA A 502 -44.42 11.20 8.38
N PHE A 503 -43.79 11.85 9.36
CA PHE A 503 -43.95 11.49 10.76
C PHE A 503 -45.35 11.88 11.24
N SER A 504 -46.02 10.95 11.93
CA SER A 504 -47.30 11.21 12.58
C SER A 504 -47.19 12.29 13.66
N ALA A 505 -48.30 12.90 14.04
CA ALA A 505 -48.31 13.93 15.09
C ALA A 505 -47.70 13.43 16.42
N GLY A 506 -47.94 12.16 16.78
CA GLY A 506 -47.36 11.55 17.97
C GLY A 506 -45.84 11.33 17.86
N GLN A 507 -45.36 10.89 16.69
CA GLN A 507 -43.92 10.75 16.43
C GLN A 507 -43.21 12.11 16.45
N ARG A 508 -43.80 13.14 15.81
CA ARG A 508 -43.24 14.50 15.83
C ARG A 508 -43.08 15.05 17.25
N GLN A 509 -44.14 14.95 18.05
CA GLN A 509 -44.11 15.37 19.46
C GLN A 509 -43.04 14.62 20.26
N ALA A 510 -42.89 13.31 20.05
CA ALA A 510 -41.89 12.53 20.75
C ALA A 510 -40.46 12.89 20.35
N ILE A 511 -40.21 13.11 19.04
CA ILE A 511 -38.90 13.54 18.52
C ILE A 511 -38.55 14.91 19.10
N GLU A 512 -39.44 15.89 19.00
CA GLU A 512 -39.23 17.24 19.55
C GLU A 512 -38.98 17.22 21.07
N ALA A 513 -39.73 16.40 21.81
CA ALA A 513 -39.52 16.22 23.24
C ALA A 513 -38.14 15.62 23.56
N ALA A 514 -37.68 14.66 22.75
CA ALA A 514 -36.38 14.03 22.90
C ALA A 514 -35.23 15.03 22.67
N ILE A 515 -35.40 15.99 21.75
CA ILE A 515 -34.38 16.99 21.41
C ILE A 515 -34.60 18.37 22.07
N ALA A 516 -35.53 18.49 23.02
CA ALA A 516 -35.87 19.76 23.66
C ALA A 516 -34.69 20.42 24.42
N GLY A 517 -33.66 19.64 24.77
CA GLY A 517 -32.43 20.14 25.40
C GLY A 517 -31.43 20.79 24.44
N PHE A 518 -31.60 20.62 23.12
CA PHE A 518 -30.73 21.21 22.11
C PHE A 518 -31.19 22.64 21.75
N SER A 519 -30.25 23.51 21.42
CA SER A 519 -30.59 24.86 20.96
C SER A 519 -31.35 24.82 19.62
N PRO A 520 -32.53 25.46 19.49
CA PRO A 520 -33.32 25.42 18.26
C PRO A 520 -32.63 26.03 17.04
N THR A 521 -31.74 27.01 17.27
CA THR A 521 -31.03 27.77 16.23
C THR A 521 -29.61 27.28 15.99
N ARG A 522 -29.25 26.10 16.50
CA ARG A 522 -27.97 25.44 16.22
C ARG A 522 -28.23 24.13 15.50
N LYS A 523 -27.44 23.84 14.47
CA LYS A 523 -27.52 22.58 13.73
C LYS A 523 -27.44 21.35 14.67
N ILE A 524 -28.41 20.45 14.54
CA ILE A 524 -28.47 19.17 15.22
C ILE A 524 -28.10 18.08 14.22
N ARG A 525 -27.09 17.27 14.53
CA ARG A 525 -26.60 16.16 13.72
C ARG A 525 -27.37 14.89 14.07
N PHE A 526 -27.92 14.23 13.05
CA PHE A 526 -28.58 12.93 13.11
C PHE A 526 -27.68 11.90 12.43
N ARG A 527 -27.06 11.01 13.21
CA ARG A 527 -26.16 9.95 12.74
C ARG A 527 -26.90 8.63 12.68
N SER A 528 -26.85 7.97 11.54
CA SER A 528 -27.37 6.61 11.35
C SER A 528 -26.78 5.64 12.37
N SER A 529 -27.61 4.81 13.01
CA SER A 529 -27.15 3.76 13.91
C SER A 529 -27.92 2.45 13.73
N THR A 530 -27.27 1.41 13.23
CA THR A 530 -27.90 0.10 12.92
C THR A 530 -27.45 -1.00 13.87
N ASN A 531 -28.18 -2.13 13.97
CA ASN A 531 -27.76 -3.30 14.77
C ASN A 531 -26.89 -4.29 13.96
N VAL A 532 -26.71 -4.03 12.67
CA VAL A 532 -25.86 -4.84 11.78
C VAL A 532 -24.44 -4.27 11.68
N GLU A 533 -24.27 -2.97 11.93
CA GLU A 533 -22.96 -2.34 12.05
C GLU A 533 -22.28 -2.65 13.40
N ASP A 534 -20.96 -2.47 13.45
CA ASP A 534 -20.13 -2.65 14.64
C ASP A 534 -20.06 -4.10 15.17
N SER A 535 -20.15 -5.07 14.25
CA SER A 535 -19.73 -6.45 14.50
C SER A 535 -18.31 -6.70 13.98
N ALA A 536 -17.70 -7.80 14.41
CA ALA A 536 -16.41 -8.24 13.87
C ALA A 536 -16.48 -8.47 12.34
N VAL A 537 -17.58 -8.96 11.79
CA VAL A 537 -17.61 -9.41 10.39
C VAL A 537 -18.43 -8.50 9.46
N PHE A 538 -19.01 -7.42 9.98
CA PHE A 538 -19.76 -6.41 9.22
C PHE A 538 -19.60 -5.03 9.88
N THR A 539 -19.11 -4.05 9.12
CA THR A 539 -18.98 -2.65 9.56
C THR A 539 -19.81 -1.73 8.67
N GLY A 540 -20.49 -0.78 9.31
CA GLY A 540 -21.32 0.24 8.65
C GLY A 540 -20.56 1.47 8.18
N ALA A 541 -19.22 1.48 8.23
CA ALA A 541 -18.41 2.61 7.81
C ALA A 541 -18.65 2.91 6.32
N GLY A 542 -19.05 4.14 5.99
CA GLY A 542 -19.33 4.53 4.60
C GLY A 542 -20.57 3.88 3.96
N LEU A 543 -21.39 3.13 4.70
CA LEU A 543 -22.63 2.54 4.17
C LEU A 543 -23.85 3.47 4.32
N TYR A 544 -23.88 4.25 5.40
CA TYR A 544 -25.04 5.06 5.79
C TYR A 544 -24.65 6.52 5.98
N ASP A 545 -25.61 7.41 5.73
CA ASP A 545 -25.38 8.86 5.74
C ASP A 545 -25.88 9.49 7.04
N SER A 546 -25.22 10.58 7.42
CA SER A 546 -25.64 11.42 8.54
C SER A 546 -25.99 12.82 8.04
N TYR A 547 -27.07 13.39 8.56
CA TYR A 547 -27.58 14.69 8.11
C TYR A 547 -27.76 15.63 9.30
N SER A 548 -27.58 16.92 9.06
CA SER A 548 -27.89 17.96 10.06
C SER A 548 -29.26 18.59 9.76
N GLY A 549 -29.97 18.98 10.81
CA GLY A 549 -31.25 19.69 10.72
C GLY A 549 -31.33 20.85 11.70
N CYS A 550 -32.22 21.80 11.40
CA CYS A 550 -32.55 22.96 12.20
C CYS A 550 -33.92 22.77 12.86
N LEU A 551 -33.97 22.83 14.19
CA LEU A 551 -35.23 22.68 14.91
C LEU A 551 -36.10 23.95 14.80
N ALA A 552 -35.48 25.12 14.70
CA ALA A 552 -36.22 26.38 14.55
C ALA A 552 -37.05 26.41 13.25
N ASP A 553 -36.53 25.85 12.15
CA ASP A 553 -37.25 25.75 10.87
C ASP A 553 -38.56 24.95 11.02
N ASP A 554 -38.57 23.87 11.80
CA ASP A 554 -39.81 23.09 12.03
C ASP A 554 -40.76 23.73 13.07
N GLN A 555 -40.34 24.80 13.74
CA GLN A 555 -41.09 25.45 14.84
C GLN A 555 -41.61 26.84 14.48
N ASP A 556 -41.21 27.41 13.36
CA ASP A 556 -41.67 28.72 12.94
C ASP A 556 -43.04 28.65 12.25
N ALA A 557 -43.44 29.74 11.58
CA ALA A 557 -44.80 29.90 11.07
C ALA A 557 -44.96 29.56 9.58
N ASP A 558 -43.89 29.18 8.89
CA ASP A 558 -43.91 28.89 7.47
C ASP A 558 -43.03 27.68 7.10
N ASP A 559 -42.86 27.45 5.80
CA ASP A 559 -41.96 26.44 5.25
C ASP A 559 -40.99 27.13 4.25
N ALA A 560 -40.78 28.45 4.39
CA ALA A 560 -40.06 29.30 3.44
C ALA A 560 -38.68 29.69 3.97
N GLY A 561 -37.63 29.27 3.26
CA GLY A 561 -36.26 29.59 3.64
C GLY A 561 -35.90 31.09 3.55
N PRO A 562 -34.67 31.45 3.98
CA PRO A 562 -33.54 30.54 4.24
C PRO A 562 -33.62 29.82 5.59
N SER A 563 -32.84 28.75 5.75
CA SER A 563 -32.77 28.04 7.03
C SER A 563 -32.29 28.97 8.17
N LEU A 564 -32.95 28.89 9.33
CA LEU A 564 -32.63 29.69 10.51
C LEU A 564 -31.31 29.29 11.18
N CYS A 565 -30.79 28.10 10.86
CA CYS A 565 -29.49 27.62 11.32
C CYS A 565 -28.37 27.82 10.28
N GLU A 566 -28.72 28.07 9.02
CA GLU A 566 -27.80 28.23 7.88
C GLU A 566 -28.38 29.25 6.89
N ALA A 567 -28.08 30.54 7.10
CA ALA A 567 -28.68 31.62 6.31
C ALA A 567 -28.36 31.58 4.80
N ASP A 568 -27.29 30.86 4.42
CA ASP A 568 -26.87 30.68 3.02
C ASP A 568 -27.65 29.57 2.30
N GLU A 569 -28.40 28.73 3.05
CA GLU A 569 -29.27 27.71 2.48
C GLU A 569 -30.65 28.31 2.21
N PRO A 570 -31.08 28.43 0.93
CA PRO A 570 -32.29 29.16 0.55
C PRO A 570 -33.58 28.42 0.90
N GLU A 571 -33.49 27.15 1.27
CA GLU A 571 -34.60 26.30 1.69
C GLU A 571 -34.41 25.91 3.15
N GLU A 572 -35.50 25.79 3.89
CA GLU A 572 -35.48 25.24 5.25
C GLU A 572 -34.86 23.84 5.31
N ARG A 573 -34.21 23.59 6.43
CA ARG A 573 -33.47 22.36 6.72
C ARG A 573 -33.95 21.73 8.02
N GLY A 574 -35.27 21.60 8.18
CA GLY A 574 -35.92 20.98 9.35
C GLY A 574 -35.35 19.60 9.78
N VAL A 575 -35.47 19.29 11.07
CA VAL A 575 -35.08 18.01 11.68
C VAL A 575 -35.85 16.83 11.10
N PHE A 576 -37.13 16.98 10.73
CA PHE A 576 -37.90 15.88 10.12
C PHE A 576 -37.43 15.56 8.70
N ARG A 577 -36.95 16.56 7.96
CA ARG A 577 -36.28 16.36 6.67
C ARG A 577 -34.97 15.60 6.87
N ALA A 578 -34.14 16.01 7.83
CA ALA A 578 -32.87 15.33 8.12
C ALA A 578 -33.10 13.85 8.48
N LEU A 579 -34.08 13.55 9.34
CA LEU A 579 -34.39 12.19 9.78
C LEU A 579 -34.88 11.29 8.63
N ARG A 580 -35.73 11.78 7.72
CA ARG A 580 -36.11 11.04 6.51
C ARG A 580 -34.92 10.72 5.61
N LYS A 581 -33.94 11.63 5.50
CA LYS A 581 -32.73 11.38 4.71
C LYS A 581 -31.84 10.32 5.38
N VAL A 582 -31.72 10.31 6.71
CA VAL A 582 -31.03 9.24 7.46
C VAL A 582 -31.72 7.89 7.21
N TYR A 583 -33.04 7.82 7.31
CA TYR A 583 -33.81 6.60 7.04
C TYR A 583 -33.70 6.14 5.58
N ALA A 584 -33.66 7.06 4.62
CA ALA A 584 -33.41 6.72 3.22
C ALA A 584 -32.01 6.11 3.01
N SER A 585 -31.00 6.57 3.76
CA SER A 585 -29.62 6.07 3.63
C SER A 585 -29.45 4.60 4.02
N PHE A 586 -30.39 4.04 4.80
CA PHE A 586 -30.45 2.59 5.06
C PHE A 586 -30.46 1.79 3.75
N TYR A 587 -31.08 2.35 2.70
CA TYR A 587 -31.21 1.77 1.36
C TYR A 587 -30.19 2.34 0.37
N ASN A 588 -29.04 2.83 0.83
CA ASN A 588 -27.92 3.17 -0.06
C ASN A 588 -27.40 1.92 -0.78
N ASP A 589 -26.83 2.11 -1.99
CA ASP A 589 -26.50 1.01 -2.90
C ASP A 589 -25.52 0.02 -2.25
N ASN A 590 -24.42 0.51 -1.69
CA ASN A 590 -23.42 -0.31 -0.99
C ASN A 590 -23.97 -0.93 0.30
N ALA A 591 -24.92 -0.27 0.99
CA ALA A 591 -25.52 -0.78 2.22
C ALA A 591 -26.40 -2.01 1.97
N VAL A 592 -27.21 -1.98 0.92
CA VAL A 592 -28.05 -3.13 0.52
C VAL A 592 -27.18 -4.23 -0.08
N LEU A 593 -26.18 -3.89 -0.90
CA LEU A 593 -25.28 -4.88 -1.47
C LEU A 593 -24.48 -5.63 -0.39
N ALA A 594 -23.97 -4.93 0.62
CA ALA A 594 -23.32 -5.55 1.77
C ALA A 594 -24.27 -6.52 2.49
N ARG A 595 -25.52 -6.11 2.73
CA ARG A 595 -26.52 -6.98 3.37
C ARG A 595 -26.88 -8.20 2.53
N LEU A 596 -27.02 -8.05 1.21
CA LEU A 596 -27.24 -9.16 0.27
C LEU A 596 -26.05 -10.14 0.26
N LEU A 597 -24.81 -9.63 0.26
CA LEU A 597 -23.58 -10.43 0.31
C LEU A 597 -23.51 -11.29 1.57
N HIS A 598 -23.94 -10.76 2.72
CA HIS A 598 -23.97 -11.47 4.00
C HIS A 598 -25.28 -12.25 4.25
N GLY A 599 -26.22 -12.25 3.30
CA GLY A 599 -27.52 -12.93 3.46
C GLY A 599 -28.35 -12.41 4.62
N VAL A 600 -28.25 -11.11 4.93
CA VAL A 600 -28.94 -10.48 6.06
C VAL A 600 -30.44 -10.41 5.80
N ASP A 601 -31.23 -10.84 6.79
CA ASP A 601 -32.68 -10.66 6.79
C ASP A 601 -33.04 -9.20 7.13
N GLU A 602 -33.70 -8.51 6.19
CA GLU A 602 -34.15 -7.12 6.34
C GLU A 602 -35.07 -6.92 7.56
N ASP A 603 -35.86 -7.92 7.95
CA ASP A 603 -36.77 -7.80 9.09
C ASP A 603 -36.04 -7.88 10.45
N ALA A 604 -34.82 -8.43 10.46
CA ALA A 604 -33.98 -8.53 11.65
C ALA A 604 -33.14 -7.26 11.91
N VAL A 605 -33.12 -6.30 10.97
CA VAL A 605 -32.28 -5.09 11.04
C VAL A 605 -33.10 -3.80 11.14
N GLY A 606 -32.53 -2.78 11.78
CA GLY A 606 -33.19 -1.48 11.97
C GLY A 606 -32.25 -0.30 11.85
N MET A 607 -32.83 0.90 11.72
CA MET A 607 -32.12 2.19 11.73
C MET A 607 -32.54 3.04 12.92
N GLY A 608 -31.79 2.97 14.01
CA GLY A 608 -31.78 3.92 15.10
C GLY A 608 -30.98 5.15 14.69
N VAL A 609 -30.98 6.18 15.53
CA VAL A 609 -30.33 7.46 15.21
C VAL A 609 -29.68 8.07 16.44
N LEU A 610 -28.37 8.28 16.39
CA LEU A 610 -27.62 9.05 17.40
C LEU A 610 -27.73 10.55 17.08
N VAL A 611 -28.20 11.34 18.04
CA VAL A 611 -28.51 12.76 17.89
C VAL A 611 -27.63 13.59 18.83
N HIS A 612 -26.85 14.51 18.27
CA HIS A 612 -26.01 15.45 19.03
C HIS A 612 -25.86 16.79 18.27
N HIS A 613 -25.26 17.82 18.86
CA HIS A 613 -25.02 19.07 18.12
C HIS A 613 -23.97 18.89 17.00
N SER A 614 -24.13 19.61 15.89
CA SER A 614 -23.10 19.62 14.83
C SER A 614 -21.86 20.40 15.29
N TYR A 615 -20.72 20.02 14.72
CA TYR A 615 -19.45 20.74 14.82
C TYR A 615 -19.36 21.66 13.60
N PRO A 616 -19.34 22.99 13.76
CA PRO A 616 -19.19 23.92 12.63
C PRO A 616 -17.78 23.84 12.06
N ASP A 617 -17.66 23.67 10.73
CA ASP A 617 -16.37 23.53 10.04
C ASP A 617 -15.42 24.72 10.31
N GLU A 618 -15.97 25.94 10.41
CA GLU A 618 -15.25 27.18 10.73
C GLU A 618 -14.57 27.18 12.11
N ASP A 619 -15.06 26.35 13.03
CA ASP A 619 -14.50 26.20 14.37
C ASP A 619 -13.51 25.03 14.44
N GLU A 620 -13.43 24.14 13.46
CA GLU A 620 -12.60 22.94 13.56
C GLU A 620 -11.12 23.28 13.37
N MET A 621 -10.31 23.11 14.42
CA MET A 621 -8.84 23.25 14.32
C MET A 621 -8.20 22.00 13.71
N ALA A 622 -8.73 20.83 14.06
CA ALA A 622 -8.28 19.55 13.53
C ALA A 622 -9.38 18.50 13.65
N ASN A 623 -9.36 17.51 12.77
CA ASN A 623 -10.18 16.31 12.87
C ASN A 623 -9.30 15.06 12.65
N GLY A 624 -9.72 13.93 13.20
CA GLY A 624 -8.88 12.74 13.17
C GLY A 624 -9.60 11.45 13.48
N VAL A 625 -8.94 10.36 13.14
CA VAL A 625 -9.30 9.01 13.58
C VAL A 625 -8.12 8.38 14.29
N ALA A 626 -8.41 7.49 15.24
CA ALA A 626 -7.40 6.81 16.03
C ALA A 626 -7.69 5.32 16.13
N THR A 627 -6.64 4.51 16.10
CA THR A 627 -6.73 3.09 16.46
C THR A 627 -5.93 2.80 17.71
N LEU A 628 -6.50 2.04 18.65
CA LEU A 628 -5.80 1.54 19.85
C LEU A 628 -5.82 0.02 19.83
N SER A 629 -4.64 -0.59 19.70
CA SER A 629 -4.48 -2.04 19.69
C SER A 629 -4.08 -2.56 21.08
N ARG A 630 -4.73 -3.62 21.56
CA ARG A 630 -4.35 -4.34 22.78
C ARG A 630 -4.14 -5.81 22.49
N GLY A 631 -2.97 -6.36 22.84
CA GLY A 631 -2.69 -7.80 22.69
C GLY A 631 -2.75 -8.31 21.24
N VAL A 632 -2.59 -7.42 20.26
CA VAL A 632 -2.59 -7.72 18.81
C VAL A 632 -1.17 -7.90 18.30
N SER A 633 -0.23 -7.09 18.81
CA SER A 633 1.18 -7.10 18.43
C SER A 633 2.07 -7.29 19.66
N HIS A 634 3.40 -7.25 19.48
CA HIS A 634 4.35 -7.33 20.60
C HIS A 634 4.26 -6.13 21.56
N ALA A 635 3.61 -5.02 21.16
CA ALA A 635 3.36 -3.86 21.99
C ALA A 635 1.96 -3.29 21.75
N ASP A 636 1.36 -2.75 22.81
CA ASP A 636 0.14 -1.95 22.68
C ASP A 636 0.50 -0.56 22.16
N GLU A 637 -0.28 -0.07 21.20
CA GLU A 637 -0.01 1.17 20.48
C GLU A 637 -1.32 1.91 20.20
N ILE A 638 -1.27 3.24 20.26
CA ILE A 638 -2.28 4.13 19.71
C ILE A 638 -1.70 4.76 18.45
N LYS A 639 -2.38 4.63 17.32
CA LYS A 639 -2.05 5.35 16.09
C LYS A 639 -3.09 6.43 15.85
N LEU A 640 -2.64 7.67 15.73
CA LEU A 640 -3.44 8.87 15.51
C LEU A 640 -3.21 9.34 14.08
N VAL A 641 -4.29 9.59 13.34
CA VAL A 641 -4.24 10.15 11.99
C VAL A 641 -5.07 11.42 11.98
N THR A 642 -4.40 12.57 11.84
CA THR A 642 -4.98 13.90 12.08
C THR A 642 -4.85 14.77 10.85
N GLN A 643 -5.91 15.47 10.49
CA GLN A 643 -5.92 16.47 9.41
C GLN A 643 -6.19 17.87 9.97
N LEU A 644 -5.55 18.87 9.36
CA LEU A 644 -5.74 20.27 9.70
C LEU A 644 -7.14 20.76 9.29
N GLY A 645 -7.80 21.50 10.17
CA GLY A 645 -9.10 22.09 9.89
C GLY A 645 -10.24 21.06 9.84
N ALA A 646 -11.27 21.40 9.07
CA ALA A 646 -12.40 20.52 8.74
C ALA A 646 -12.15 19.63 7.50
N LEU A 647 -10.98 19.73 6.85
CA LEU A 647 -10.68 18.88 5.69
C LEU A 647 -10.70 17.42 6.11
N SER A 648 -11.40 16.58 5.35
CA SER A 648 -11.60 15.18 5.72
C SER A 648 -10.29 14.40 5.82
N VAL A 649 -10.14 13.63 6.91
CA VAL A 649 -9.07 12.63 7.10
C VAL A 649 -9.32 11.39 6.24
N THR A 650 -10.60 11.03 6.07
CA THR A 650 -11.05 9.81 5.41
C THR A 650 -11.32 10.00 3.92
N ASN A 651 -11.28 11.23 3.42
CA ASN A 651 -11.33 11.53 2.00
C ASN A 651 -10.74 12.92 1.73
N PRO A 652 -9.41 13.09 1.86
CA PRO A 652 -8.80 14.38 1.64
C PRO A 652 -8.91 14.77 0.17
N GLU A 653 -9.58 15.89 -0.10
CA GLU A 653 -9.61 16.47 -1.44
C GLU A 653 -8.20 16.90 -1.87
N GLY A 654 -7.96 16.88 -3.18
CA GLY A 654 -6.72 17.38 -3.78
C GLY A 654 -5.47 16.54 -3.51
N GLY A 655 -5.52 15.41 -2.78
CA GLY A 655 -4.37 14.58 -2.45
C GLY A 655 -3.61 15.04 -1.19
N ALA A 656 -4.33 15.51 -0.17
CA ALA A 656 -3.72 15.92 1.09
C ALA A 656 -3.32 14.74 2.00
N LEU A 657 -2.05 14.76 2.41
CA LEU A 657 -1.38 14.05 3.51
C LEU A 657 -1.95 14.31 4.92
N PRO A 658 -2.64 13.42 5.66
CA PRO A 658 -2.81 13.64 7.10
C PRO A 658 -1.51 13.39 7.86
N GLU A 659 -1.38 13.99 9.04
CA GLU A 659 -0.30 13.70 9.98
C GLU A 659 -0.57 12.37 10.69
N VAL A 660 0.44 11.50 10.76
CA VAL A 660 0.38 10.19 11.43
C VAL A 660 1.32 10.17 12.62
N VAL A 661 0.78 9.93 13.81
CA VAL A 661 1.52 9.88 15.08
C VAL A 661 1.24 8.55 15.77
N THR A 662 2.27 7.89 16.28
CA THR A 662 2.10 6.73 17.17
C THR A 662 2.41 7.10 18.60
N VAL A 663 1.62 6.56 19.52
CA VAL A 663 1.78 6.71 20.96
C VAL A 663 1.88 5.33 21.58
N SER A 664 3.00 5.07 22.25
CA SER A 664 3.25 3.80 22.94
C SER A 664 3.68 4.04 24.38
N SER A 665 3.51 3.02 25.23
CA SER A 665 3.90 3.08 26.64
C SER A 665 4.87 1.96 26.96
N LEU A 666 6.12 2.30 27.29
CA LEU A 666 7.15 1.34 27.69
C LEU A 666 7.74 1.75 29.05
N GLY A 667 7.77 0.82 30.00
CA GLY A 667 8.33 1.08 31.33
C GLY A 667 7.60 2.15 32.17
N GLY A 668 6.37 2.52 31.80
CA GLY A 668 5.60 3.60 32.43
C GLY A 668 5.83 4.98 31.83
N GLU A 669 6.69 5.11 30.81
CA GLU A 669 6.87 6.32 30.02
C GLU A 669 6.05 6.25 28.73
N THR A 670 5.38 7.35 28.38
CA THR A 670 4.64 7.52 27.13
C THR A 670 5.55 8.16 26.08
N TYR A 671 5.73 7.47 24.96
CA TYR A 671 6.48 7.95 23.80
C TYR A 671 5.50 8.36 22.71
N VAL A 672 5.69 9.56 22.15
CA VAL A 672 4.91 10.09 21.03
C VAL A 672 5.87 10.24 19.86
N ASN A 673 5.60 9.53 18.77
CA ASN A 673 6.49 9.49 17.61
C ASN A 673 5.71 9.95 16.37
N LEU A 674 6.23 10.98 15.70
CA LEU A 674 5.73 11.38 14.39
C LEU A 674 6.20 10.34 13.37
N VAL A 675 5.27 9.69 12.68
CA VAL A 675 5.54 8.72 11.62
C VAL A 675 5.53 9.40 10.25
N SER A 676 4.60 10.33 10.02
CA SER A 676 4.49 11.08 8.77
C SER A 676 3.85 12.44 9.02
N GLY A 677 4.37 13.50 8.42
CA GLY A 677 3.83 14.86 8.54
C GLY A 677 2.67 15.14 7.57
N SER A 678 1.81 16.11 7.92
CA SER A 678 0.73 16.53 7.02
C SER A 678 1.26 17.38 5.87
N THR A 679 0.63 17.26 4.68
CA THR A 679 0.93 18.17 3.55
C THR A 679 0.24 19.53 3.67
N LEU A 680 -0.63 19.71 4.68
CA LEU A 680 -1.37 20.96 4.92
C LEU A 680 -0.68 21.87 5.95
N VAL A 681 0.38 21.39 6.58
CA VAL A 681 1.19 22.19 7.48
C VAL A 681 2.54 22.48 6.83
N PRO A 682 3.17 23.63 7.13
CA PRO A 682 4.53 23.89 6.69
C PRO A 682 5.46 22.76 7.13
N LEU A 683 6.45 22.43 6.33
CA LEU A 683 7.39 21.35 6.62
C LEU A 683 8.04 21.50 8.01
N GLY A 684 8.02 20.44 8.81
CA GLY A 684 8.42 20.46 10.24
C GLY A 684 7.39 21.02 11.21
N GLY A 685 6.21 21.45 10.74
CA GLY A 685 5.05 21.78 11.56
C GLY A 685 4.18 20.55 11.86
N HIS A 686 3.25 20.73 12.80
CA HIS A 686 2.33 19.69 13.25
C HIS A 686 0.88 20.20 13.18
N VAL A 687 -0.08 19.28 13.04
CA VAL A 687 -1.51 19.61 12.93
C VAL A 687 -2.07 20.08 14.27
N MET A 688 -1.65 19.45 15.37
CA MET A 688 -2.00 19.82 16.74
C MET A 688 -0.75 20.27 17.52
N ALA A 689 -0.93 20.82 18.73
CA ALA A 689 0.19 21.28 19.55
C ALA A 689 1.07 20.08 19.97
N TRP A 690 2.31 20.11 19.51
CA TRP A 690 3.29 19.06 19.76
C TRP A 690 3.99 19.27 21.13
N GLU A 691 4.05 18.31 22.05
CA GLU A 691 3.42 16.97 22.08
C GLU A 691 2.11 16.94 22.90
N ASP A 692 1.74 18.06 23.51
CA ASP A 692 0.75 18.11 24.59
C ASP A 692 -0.64 17.62 24.15
N ASP A 693 -1.12 18.03 22.98
CA ASP A 693 -2.44 17.61 22.49
C ASP A 693 -2.48 16.11 22.19
N TYR A 694 -1.41 15.57 21.60
CA TYR A 694 -1.31 14.15 21.28
C TYR A 694 -1.30 13.28 22.54
N ARG A 695 -0.59 13.72 23.59
CA ARG A 695 -0.57 13.05 24.90
C ARG A 695 -1.93 13.13 25.59
N ALA A 696 -2.58 14.29 25.55
CA ALA A 696 -3.91 14.48 26.14
C ALA A 696 -4.95 13.57 25.46
N LEU A 697 -4.96 13.54 24.12
CA LEU A 697 -5.86 12.68 23.36
C LEU A 697 -5.61 11.20 23.66
N ALA A 698 -4.35 10.74 23.64
CA ALA A 698 -4.02 9.37 24.00
C ALA A 698 -4.51 8.98 25.41
N GLY A 699 -4.45 9.91 26.37
CA GLY A 699 -5.01 9.73 27.71
C GLY A 699 -6.53 9.60 27.74
N LEU A 700 -7.27 10.32 26.88
CA LEU A 700 -8.72 10.17 26.73
C LEU A 700 -9.07 8.80 26.12
N LEU A 701 -8.39 8.41 25.04
CA LEU A 701 -8.64 7.13 24.38
C LEU A 701 -8.35 5.94 25.30
N GLY A 702 -7.29 6.03 26.12
CA GLY A 702 -6.97 5.03 27.14
C GLY A 702 -8.03 4.89 28.23
N GLN A 703 -8.72 5.97 28.62
CA GLN A 703 -9.84 5.90 29.58
C GLN A 703 -11.05 5.18 28.98
N VAL A 704 -11.36 5.45 27.70
CA VAL A 704 -12.42 4.74 26.99
C VAL A 704 -12.08 3.26 26.84
N GLU A 705 -10.82 2.93 26.53
CA GLU A 705 -10.36 1.53 26.47
C GLU A 705 -10.51 0.80 27.80
N GLN A 706 -10.15 1.47 28.90
CA GLN A 706 -10.30 0.89 30.23
C GLN A 706 -11.77 0.55 30.50
N ARG A 707 -12.69 1.46 30.17
CA ARG A 707 -14.13 1.23 30.31
C ARG A 707 -14.61 0.09 29.40
N PHE A 708 -14.13 0.02 28.16
CA PHE A 708 -14.44 -1.07 27.24
C PHE A 708 -14.06 -2.44 27.83
N ARG A 709 -12.90 -2.56 28.49
CA ARG A 709 -12.47 -3.80 29.17
C ARG A 709 -13.35 -4.19 30.34
N GLU A 710 -13.82 -3.22 31.10
CA GLU A 710 -14.73 -3.47 32.23
C GLU A 710 -16.07 -4.05 31.74
N VAL A 711 -16.55 -3.57 30.60
CA VAL A 711 -17.78 -4.07 29.96
C VAL A 711 -17.55 -5.40 29.23
N HIS A 712 -16.32 -5.66 28.75
CA HIS A 712 -15.94 -6.88 28.04
C HIS A 712 -14.79 -7.65 28.74
N PRO A 713 -14.98 -8.16 29.96
CA PRO A 713 -13.89 -8.74 30.77
C PRO A 713 -13.27 -10.01 30.18
N GLY A 714 -13.94 -10.66 29.21
CA GLY A 714 -13.45 -11.85 28.52
C GLY A 714 -12.52 -11.59 27.33
N LYS A 715 -12.40 -10.33 26.87
CA LYS A 715 -11.58 -9.99 25.70
C LYS A 715 -10.14 -9.69 26.10
N THR A 716 -9.20 -10.43 25.52
CA THR A 716 -7.76 -10.31 25.78
C THR A 716 -6.98 -9.70 24.61
N SER A 717 -7.57 -9.67 23.41
CA SER A 717 -7.02 -9.04 22.23
C SER A 717 -8.14 -8.32 21.47
N TYR A 718 -7.94 -7.06 21.11
CA TYR A 718 -8.90 -6.23 20.35
C TYR A 718 -8.23 -4.99 19.78
N LEU A 719 -8.90 -4.37 18.81
CA LEU A 719 -8.54 -3.08 18.22
C LEU A 719 -9.76 -2.16 18.35
N LEU A 720 -9.58 -0.99 18.97
CA LEU A 720 -10.61 0.04 19.07
C LEU A 720 -10.33 1.14 18.05
N ASP A 721 -11.36 1.54 17.32
CA ASP A 721 -11.38 2.64 16.36
C ASP A 721 -12.16 3.82 16.95
N TYR A 722 -11.59 5.01 16.86
CA TYR A 722 -12.15 6.24 17.41
C TYR A 722 -12.19 7.34 16.37
N GLU A 723 -13.21 8.20 16.47
CA GLU A 723 -13.25 9.48 15.76
C GLU A 723 -13.13 10.62 16.77
N TYR A 724 -12.29 11.61 16.46
CA TYR A 724 -12.09 12.78 17.32
C TYR A 724 -12.00 14.08 16.54
N LYS A 725 -12.16 15.19 17.28
CA LYS A 725 -11.96 16.56 16.80
C LYS A 725 -11.24 17.40 17.84
N LYS A 726 -10.58 18.45 17.37
CA LYS A 726 -10.10 19.57 18.17
C LYS A 726 -10.86 20.82 17.72
N MET A 727 -11.67 21.38 18.61
CA MET A 727 -12.55 22.51 18.29
C MET A 727 -11.92 23.86 18.67
N LYS A 728 -11.13 23.92 19.73
CA LYS A 728 -10.37 25.12 20.09
C LYS A 728 -9.17 24.74 20.96
N PRO A 729 -8.25 25.65 21.29
CA PRO A 729 -7.13 25.33 22.16
C PRO A 729 -7.60 24.68 23.48
N GLY A 730 -7.12 23.47 23.75
CA GLY A 730 -7.47 22.69 24.94
C GLY A 730 -8.81 21.93 24.89
N GLU A 731 -9.57 21.99 23.79
CA GLU A 731 -10.84 21.25 23.65
C GLU A 731 -10.71 20.10 22.65
N LEU A 732 -10.52 18.90 23.19
CA LEU A 732 -10.54 17.63 22.46
C LEU A 732 -11.87 16.93 22.67
N VAL A 733 -12.50 16.49 21.58
CA VAL A 733 -13.79 15.81 21.59
C VAL A 733 -13.67 14.45 20.91
N VAL A 734 -14.06 13.38 21.59
CA VAL A 734 -14.20 12.04 21.02
C VAL A 734 -15.68 11.80 20.73
N LYS A 735 -16.00 11.45 19.49
CA LYS A 735 -17.39 11.41 18.99
C LYS A 735 -17.87 10.02 18.59
N GLN A 736 -16.98 9.04 18.57
CA GLN A 736 -17.29 7.65 18.27
C GLN A 736 -16.20 6.76 18.85
N VAL A 737 -16.60 5.58 19.30
CA VAL A 737 -15.72 4.44 19.58
C VAL A 737 -16.42 3.19 19.09
N ARG A 738 -15.66 2.26 18.52
CA ARG A 738 -16.12 0.92 18.19
C ARG A 738 -14.95 -0.05 18.22
N GLU A 739 -15.26 -1.32 18.39
CA GLU A 739 -14.30 -2.38 18.11
C GLU A 739 -14.26 -2.65 16.60
N VAL A 740 -13.07 -2.88 16.07
CA VAL A 740 -12.86 -3.34 14.70
C VAL A 740 -12.23 -4.71 14.71
N SER A 741 -12.55 -5.51 13.69
CA SER A 741 -12.00 -6.85 13.58
C SER A 741 -10.50 -6.85 13.43
N LEU A 742 -9.89 -7.82 14.10
CA LEU A 742 -8.52 -8.19 13.82
C LEU A 742 -8.50 -9.11 12.60
N PRO A 743 -7.49 -9.00 11.71
CA PRO A 743 -7.29 -9.97 10.65
C PRO A 743 -7.19 -11.38 11.26
N ASP A 744 -7.92 -12.36 10.68
CA ASP A 744 -7.79 -13.75 11.14
C ASP A 744 -6.41 -14.28 10.73
N THR A 745 -5.57 -14.48 11.73
CA THR A 745 -4.20 -15.00 11.61
C THR A 745 -4.12 -16.49 11.90
N THR A 746 -5.24 -17.17 12.16
CA THR A 746 -5.30 -18.61 12.39
C THR A 746 -5.19 -19.35 11.06
N PRO A 747 -4.14 -20.16 10.82
CA PRO A 747 -4.02 -20.92 9.58
C PRO A 747 -5.20 -21.88 9.39
N SER A 748 -5.96 -21.70 8.31
CA SER A 748 -7.18 -22.47 8.01
C SER A 748 -7.43 -22.70 6.52
N LEU A 749 -6.77 -21.95 5.64
CA LEU A 749 -6.93 -22.06 4.20
C LEU A 749 -5.88 -22.99 3.60
N THR A 750 -6.30 -23.93 2.74
CA THR A 750 -5.35 -24.67 1.90
C THR A 750 -4.74 -23.72 0.87
N PRO A 751 -3.40 -23.66 0.72
CA PRO A 751 -2.77 -22.80 -0.27
C PRO A 751 -3.14 -23.22 -1.70
N PHE A 752 -3.24 -22.24 -2.58
CA PHE A 752 -3.37 -22.41 -4.02
C PHE A 752 -2.11 -21.90 -4.71
N LEU A 753 -1.36 -22.81 -5.33
CA LEU A 753 -0.16 -22.45 -6.09
C LEU A 753 -0.57 -21.89 -7.46
N LEU A 754 -0.10 -20.69 -7.78
CA LEU A 754 -0.30 -20.05 -9.07
C LEU A 754 0.70 -20.57 -10.11
N GLY A 755 0.20 -20.90 -11.30
CA GLY A 755 0.95 -21.43 -12.45
C GLY A 755 1.95 -20.48 -13.13
N GLU A 756 2.49 -19.48 -12.43
CA GLU A 756 3.38 -18.47 -13.02
C GLU A 756 4.78 -19.05 -13.30
N PRO A 757 5.23 -19.10 -14.57
CA PRO A 757 6.57 -19.57 -14.89
C PRO A 757 7.66 -18.63 -14.36
N ARG A 758 8.81 -19.20 -13.96
CA ARG A 758 9.97 -18.42 -13.48
C ARG A 758 11.26 -18.85 -14.15
N GLU A 759 12.06 -17.87 -14.53
CA GLU A 759 13.47 -18.07 -14.91
C GLU A 759 14.37 -17.83 -13.70
N LEU A 760 15.12 -18.86 -13.33
CA LEU A 760 15.93 -18.91 -12.14
C LEU A 760 17.33 -19.42 -12.46
N CYS A 761 18.32 -18.82 -11.81
CA CYS A 761 19.71 -19.18 -11.96
C CYS A 761 20.30 -19.49 -10.59
N THR A 762 21.41 -20.23 -10.57
CA THR A 762 22.20 -20.38 -9.34
C THR A 762 22.56 -19.00 -8.79
N PHE A 763 22.15 -18.73 -7.55
CA PHE A 763 22.41 -17.48 -6.86
C PHE A 763 23.89 -17.39 -6.49
N GLN A 764 24.64 -16.56 -7.22
CA GLN A 764 26.06 -16.34 -7.00
C GLN A 764 26.30 -15.24 -5.94
N GLY A 765 25.96 -15.57 -4.70
CA GLY A 765 26.16 -14.78 -3.49
C GLY A 765 26.63 -15.65 -2.31
N GLU A 766 26.38 -15.23 -1.07
CA GLU A 766 26.96 -15.89 0.13
C GLU A 766 26.36 -17.25 0.52
N PHE A 767 25.27 -17.70 -0.11
CA PHE A 767 24.51 -18.87 0.34
C PHE A 767 25.35 -20.16 0.40
N ALA A 768 26.17 -20.40 -0.62
CA ALA A 768 27.05 -21.58 -0.71
C ALA A 768 28.49 -21.14 -1.02
N ASP A 769 29.43 -22.09 -0.96
CA ASP A 769 30.81 -21.85 -1.41
C ASP A 769 30.91 -21.80 -2.94
N VAL A 770 32.06 -21.34 -3.46
CA VAL A 770 32.27 -21.15 -4.90
C VAL A 770 32.24 -22.48 -5.68
N PHE A 771 32.64 -23.58 -5.05
CA PHE A 771 32.70 -24.90 -5.69
C PHE A 771 31.30 -25.48 -5.88
N ALA A 772 30.45 -25.39 -4.84
CA ALA A 772 29.04 -25.74 -4.93
C ALA A 772 28.33 -24.86 -5.98
N ASN A 773 28.53 -23.53 -5.94
CA ASN A 773 27.99 -22.61 -6.95
C ASN A 773 28.43 -22.95 -8.38
N HIS A 774 29.62 -23.54 -8.57
CA HIS A 774 30.14 -23.91 -9.87
C HIS A 774 29.63 -25.27 -10.36
N ARG A 775 29.67 -26.30 -9.51
CA ARG A 775 29.22 -27.66 -9.87
C ARG A 775 27.70 -27.75 -10.03
N LEU A 776 26.95 -27.00 -9.22
CA LEU A 776 25.48 -26.94 -9.26
C LEU A 776 24.96 -25.77 -10.09
N LYS A 777 25.78 -25.24 -10.98
CA LYS A 777 25.37 -24.09 -11.78
C LYS A 777 24.27 -24.48 -12.75
N VAL A 778 23.12 -23.81 -12.63
CA VAL A 778 21.92 -24.09 -13.40
C VAL A 778 21.28 -22.80 -13.89
N ARG A 779 20.77 -22.84 -15.12
CA ARG A 779 19.69 -21.96 -15.60
C ARG A 779 18.43 -22.80 -15.72
N ALA A 780 17.39 -22.40 -15.02
CA ALA A 780 16.14 -23.12 -14.88
C ALA A 780 14.97 -22.26 -15.38
N THR A 781 14.10 -22.83 -16.21
CA THR A 781 12.75 -22.31 -16.44
C THR A 781 11.79 -23.27 -15.78
N LEU A 782 11.11 -22.83 -14.72
CA LEU A 782 10.21 -23.65 -13.91
C LEU A 782 8.77 -23.18 -14.11
N THR A 783 7.91 -24.07 -14.57
CA THR A 783 6.47 -23.83 -14.73
C THR A 783 5.73 -24.64 -13.68
N PRO A 784 5.27 -24.01 -12.58
CA PRO A 784 4.48 -24.70 -11.57
C PRO A 784 3.11 -25.05 -12.15
N ARG A 785 2.49 -26.12 -11.63
CA ARG A 785 1.07 -26.37 -11.89
C ARG A 785 0.21 -25.39 -11.07
N SER A 786 -0.95 -25.03 -11.60
CA SER A 786 -2.00 -24.36 -10.82
C SER A 786 -2.83 -25.39 -10.06
N ALA A 787 -2.81 -25.38 -8.72
CA ALA A 787 -3.61 -26.30 -7.91
C ALA A 787 -3.65 -25.91 -6.42
N PHE A 788 -4.69 -26.38 -5.72
CA PHE A 788 -4.68 -26.45 -4.26
C PHE A 788 -3.64 -27.46 -3.75
N LEU A 789 -2.77 -27.03 -2.84
CA LEU A 789 -1.68 -27.82 -2.26
C LEU A 789 -2.17 -28.74 -1.13
N THR A 790 -3.13 -29.61 -1.47
CA THR A 790 -3.57 -30.69 -0.57
C THR A 790 -2.49 -31.75 -0.42
N PRO A 791 -2.51 -32.59 0.63
CA PRO A 791 -1.59 -33.72 0.75
C PRO A 791 -1.60 -34.66 -0.46
N ALA A 792 -2.76 -34.83 -1.12
CA ALA A 792 -2.88 -35.63 -2.33
C ALA A 792 -2.20 -34.96 -3.55
N ALA A 793 -2.33 -33.64 -3.67
CA ALA A 793 -1.61 -32.88 -4.70
C ALA A 793 -0.10 -32.98 -4.46
N LEU A 794 0.35 -32.68 -3.23
CA LEU A 794 1.76 -32.67 -2.85
C LEU A 794 2.46 -34.03 -2.98
N ALA A 795 1.72 -35.15 -3.10
CA ALA A 795 2.31 -36.46 -3.40
C ALA A 795 2.95 -36.59 -4.81
N SER A 796 2.97 -35.49 -5.58
CA SER A 796 3.54 -35.38 -6.92
C SER A 796 4.22 -34.03 -7.09
N THR A 797 5.11 -33.94 -8.09
CA THR A 797 5.87 -32.72 -8.42
C THR A 797 4.99 -31.47 -8.46
N LEU A 798 5.55 -30.34 -8.02
CA LEU A 798 4.91 -29.02 -8.13
C LEU A 798 4.93 -28.50 -9.57
N PHE A 799 5.73 -29.10 -10.46
CA PHE A 799 6.04 -28.55 -11.77
C PHE A 799 5.34 -29.32 -12.89
N GLU A 800 4.56 -28.60 -13.71
CA GLU A 800 4.02 -29.14 -14.96
C GLU A 800 5.13 -29.33 -15.99
N ASP A 801 6.01 -28.32 -16.10
CA ASP A 801 7.18 -28.35 -16.98
C ASP A 801 8.38 -27.72 -16.28
N ALA A 802 9.57 -28.27 -16.53
CA ALA A 802 10.82 -27.70 -16.07
C ALA A 802 11.91 -27.89 -17.12
N THR A 803 12.64 -26.81 -17.42
CA THR A 803 13.85 -26.86 -18.24
C THR A 803 15.05 -26.52 -17.37
N LEU A 804 16.00 -27.46 -17.21
CA LEU A 804 17.24 -27.27 -16.44
C LEU A 804 18.46 -27.41 -17.35
N ALA A 805 19.12 -26.30 -17.66
CA ALA A 805 20.47 -26.28 -18.23
C ALA A 805 21.48 -26.23 -17.07
N HIS A 806 22.02 -27.38 -16.67
CA HIS A 806 22.87 -27.53 -15.49
C HIS A 806 24.23 -28.14 -15.84
N VAL A 807 25.24 -27.85 -15.03
CA VAL A 807 26.55 -28.50 -15.13
C VAL A 807 26.40 -29.97 -14.71
N SER A 808 26.84 -30.89 -15.57
CA SER A 808 26.89 -32.33 -15.29
C SER A 808 28.26 -32.86 -15.73
N GLY A 809 29.10 -33.18 -14.75
CA GLY A 809 30.50 -33.56 -14.97
C GLY A 809 31.33 -32.41 -15.56
N ALA A 810 31.74 -32.56 -16.82
CA ALA A 810 32.59 -31.60 -17.55
C ALA A 810 31.84 -30.92 -18.72
N SER A 811 30.50 -30.96 -18.70
CA SER A 811 29.63 -30.43 -19.76
C SER A 811 28.38 -29.79 -19.19
N VAL A 812 27.62 -29.08 -20.02
CA VAL A 812 26.28 -28.59 -19.68
C VAL A 812 25.25 -29.56 -20.25
N ALA A 813 24.41 -30.12 -19.38
CA ALA A 813 23.31 -30.98 -19.74
C ALA A 813 21.98 -30.22 -19.66
N THR A 814 21.06 -30.54 -20.58
CA THR A 814 19.70 -30.00 -20.57
C THR A 814 18.72 -31.11 -20.19
N ARG A 815 17.82 -30.80 -19.25
CA ARG A 815 16.62 -31.59 -18.94
C ARG A 815 15.40 -30.71 -19.24
N THR A 816 14.33 -31.30 -19.75
CA THR A 816 13.10 -30.62 -20.20
C THR A 816 11.90 -31.53 -19.95
N GLY A 817 10.69 -30.98 -19.83
CA GLY A 817 9.49 -31.76 -19.50
C GLY A 817 9.23 -31.80 -17.99
N SER A 818 8.13 -32.44 -17.59
CA SER A 818 7.79 -32.64 -16.18
C SER A 818 8.90 -33.39 -15.43
N PRO A 819 9.33 -32.92 -14.24
CA PRO A 819 10.33 -33.61 -13.42
C PRO A 819 9.98 -35.06 -13.10
N ALA A 820 8.70 -35.37 -12.92
CA ALA A 820 8.22 -36.73 -12.66
C ALA A 820 8.48 -37.71 -13.83
N ALA A 821 8.69 -37.19 -15.05
CA ALA A 821 8.96 -37.99 -16.25
C ALA A 821 10.46 -38.11 -16.57
N TRP A 822 11.35 -37.49 -15.79
CA TRP A 822 12.78 -37.59 -16.04
C TRP A 822 13.30 -39.02 -15.76
N PRO A 823 14.36 -39.46 -16.47
CA PRO A 823 15.01 -40.72 -16.18
C PRO A 823 15.49 -40.77 -14.72
N ALA A 824 15.23 -41.89 -14.04
CA ALA A 824 15.56 -42.07 -12.62
C ALA A 824 14.97 -40.97 -11.69
N ALA A 825 13.82 -40.40 -12.06
CA ALA A 825 13.14 -39.42 -11.22
C ALA A 825 12.60 -40.07 -9.93
N SER A 826 12.66 -39.31 -8.84
CA SER A 826 11.96 -39.60 -7.59
C SER A 826 11.38 -38.33 -7.01
N HIS A 827 10.33 -38.47 -6.21
CA HIS A 827 9.65 -37.36 -5.55
C HIS A 827 9.51 -37.65 -4.06
N ALA A 828 9.71 -36.63 -3.22
CA ALA A 828 9.59 -36.74 -1.78
C ALA A 828 8.98 -35.47 -1.17
N VAL A 829 8.20 -35.68 -0.11
CA VAL A 829 7.69 -34.63 0.77
C VAL A 829 8.21 -34.91 2.18
N ASP A 830 8.89 -33.94 2.80
CA ASP A 830 9.42 -34.03 4.16
C ASP A 830 9.10 -32.75 4.93
N GLY A 831 8.14 -32.81 5.85
CA GLY A 831 7.58 -31.62 6.51
C GLY A 831 7.03 -30.63 5.49
N GLU A 832 7.54 -29.40 5.51
CA GLU A 832 7.22 -28.33 4.55
C GLU A 832 8.16 -28.31 3.33
N GLY A 833 8.92 -29.38 3.08
CA GLY A 833 9.82 -29.51 1.94
C GLY A 833 9.24 -30.40 0.84
N VAL A 834 9.20 -29.92 -0.40
CA VAL A 834 8.82 -30.71 -1.58
C VAL A 834 10.03 -30.83 -2.49
N THR A 835 10.44 -32.06 -2.81
CA THR A 835 11.69 -32.34 -3.53
C THR A 835 11.46 -33.25 -4.72
N ASP A 836 11.88 -32.82 -5.90
CA ASP A 836 12.00 -33.63 -7.11
C ASP A 836 13.49 -33.93 -7.37
N SER A 837 13.84 -35.20 -7.50
CA SER A 837 15.23 -35.66 -7.71
C SER A 837 15.37 -36.47 -8.98
N PHE A 838 16.57 -36.49 -9.55
CA PHE A 838 16.96 -37.37 -10.65
C PHE A 838 18.43 -37.76 -10.52
N THR A 839 18.82 -38.87 -11.14
CA THR A 839 20.19 -39.40 -11.06
C THR A 839 20.86 -39.41 -12.42
N ASP A 840 22.08 -38.88 -12.49
CA ASP A 840 22.99 -39.00 -13.62
C ASP A 840 24.17 -39.92 -13.27
N GLY A 841 24.74 -40.58 -14.29
CA GLY A 841 25.87 -41.49 -14.11
C GLY A 841 25.47 -42.84 -13.50
N ALA A 842 26.48 -43.58 -13.02
CA ALA A 842 26.29 -44.86 -12.32
C ALA A 842 27.55 -45.22 -11.51
N GLY A 843 27.38 -45.95 -10.41
CA GLY A 843 28.49 -46.43 -9.60
C GLY A 843 29.26 -45.27 -8.95
N ALA A 844 30.58 -45.19 -9.15
CA ALA A 844 31.40 -44.14 -8.54
C ALA A 844 31.16 -42.74 -9.11
N GLU A 845 30.70 -42.64 -10.36
CA GLU A 845 30.40 -41.38 -11.06
C GLU A 845 28.92 -40.97 -10.91
N GLU A 846 28.17 -41.67 -10.06
CA GLU A 846 26.75 -41.39 -9.84
C GLU A 846 26.55 -40.10 -9.04
N ILE A 847 25.66 -39.25 -9.54
CA ILE A 847 25.28 -37.99 -8.91
C ILE A 847 23.75 -37.93 -8.88
N THR A 848 23.19 -37.78 -7.68
CA THR A 848 21.75 -37.54 -7.50
C THR A 848 21.51 -36.06 -7.31
N TYR A 849 20.88 -35.42 -8.29
CA TYR A 849 20.47 -34.02 -8.22
C TYR A 849 19.08 -33.91 -7.61
N SER A 850 18.81 -32.83 -6.88
CA SER A 850 17.48 -32.55 -6.34
C SER A 850 17.12 -31.07 -6.47
N LEU A 851 15.89 -30.80 -6.91
CA LEU A 851 15.25 -29.49 -6.90
C LEU A 851 14.22 -29.49 -5.77
N ALA A 852 14.44 -28.65 -4.76
CA ALA A 852 13.58 -28.58 -3.58
C ALA A 852 12.95 -27.19 -3.42
N ALA A 853 11.68 -27.17 -3.04
CA ALA A 853 10.92 -25.99 -2.64
C ALA A 853 10.57 -26.08 -1.15
N SER A 854 10.88 -25.03 -0.38
CA SER A 854 10.59 -24.97 1.06
C SER A 854 10.60 -23.52 1.58
N PRO A 855 9.85 -23.18 2.64
CA PRO A 855 8.72 -23.95 3.18
C PRO A 855 7.51 -23.87 2.24
N VAL A 856 6.89 -25.01 1.97
CA VAL A 856 5.55 -25.12 1.38
C VAL A 856 4.57 -25.24 2.53
N PRO A 857 3.86 -24.15 2.90
CA PRO A 857 2.99 -24.16 4.08
C PRO A 857 1.82 -25.14 3.88
N GLU A 858 1.41 -25.83 4.94
CA GLU A 858 0.24 -26.71 4.89
C GLU A 858 -1.07 -25.90 4.87
N LEU A 859 -1.13 -24.85 5.69
CA LEU A 859 -2.26 -23.94 5.80
C LEU A 859 -1.78 -22.49 5.85
N LEU A 860 -2.60 -21.60 5.31
CA LEU A 860 -2.41 -20.16 5.38
C LEU A 860 -3.55 -19.50 6.17
N PRO A 861 -3.24 -18.40 6.88
CA PRO A 861 -4.28 -17.64 7.54
C PRO A 861 -5.13 -16.84 6.53
N PRO A 862 -6.44 -16.64 6.80
CA PRO A 862 -7.30 -15.83 5.94
C PRO A 862 -6.78 -14.42 5.68
N SER A 863 -6.10 -13.81 6.65
CA SER A 863 -5.42 -12.51 6.52
C SER A 863 -4.34 -12.45 5.42
N ARG A 864 -3.72 -13.58 5.05
CA ARG A 864 -2.80 -13.69 3.90
C ARG A 864 -3.49 -14.15 2.62
N GLY A 865 -4.58 -14.89 2.75
CA GLY A 865 -5.27 -15.56 1.65
C GLY A 865 -4.61 -16.88 1.24
N PRO A 866 -5.27 -17.65 0.34
CA PRO A 866 -4.79 -18.95 -0.09
C PRO A 866 -3.70 -18.84 -1.18
N LEU A 867 -3.60 -17.70 -1.87
CA LEU A 867 -2.76 -17.57 -3.07
C LEU A 867 -1.27 -17.55 -2.72
N ILE A 868 -0.50 -18.46 -3.32
CA ILE A 868 0.96 -18.46 -3.30
C ILE A 868 1.53 -18.66 -4.71
N ALA A 869 2.76 -18.21 -4.93
CA ALA A 869 3.49 -18.43 -6.17
C ALA A 869 4.91 -18.94 -5.85
N LEU A 870 5.64 -19.43 -6.86
CA LEU A 870 7.03 -19.87 -6.70
C LEU A 870 7.97 -18.76 -6.17
N ARG A 871 7.59 -17.48 -6.27
CA ARG A 871 8.33 -16.34 -5.70
C ARG A 871 8.21 -16.23 -4.18
N ASP A 872 7.31 -16.99 -3.57
CA ASP A 872 7.07 -17.01 -2.13
C ASP A 872 7.79 -18.18 -1.45
N LEU A 873 8.46 -19.06 -2.22
CA LEU A 873 9.16 -20.25 -1.76
C LEU A 873 10.67 -20.10 -1.96
N ASP A 874 11.49 -20.63 -1.05
CA ASP A 874 12.91 -20.80 -1.32
C ASP A 874 13.11 -22.04 -2.19
N LEU A 875 13.84 -21.85 -3.29
CA LEU A 875 14.18 -22.91 -4.23
C LEU A 875 15.66 -23.22 -4.11
N THR A 876 15.98 -24.49 -3.90
CA THR A 876 17.35 -24.98 -3.83
C THR A 876 17.59 -26.08 -4.86
N PHE A 877 18.78 -26.09 -5.42
CA PHE A 877 19.27 -27.18 -6.26
C PHE A 877 20.45 -27.83 -5.54
N SER A 878 20.45 -29.15 -5.41
CA SER A 878 21.46 -29.89 -4.65
C SER A 878 21.98 -31.09 -5.41
N ALA A 879 23.15 -31.59 -5.01
CA ALA A 879 23.70 -32.86 -5.46
C ALA A 879 24.19 -33.70 -4.28
N THR A 880 23.99 -35.01 -4.39
CA THR A 880 24.65 -36.03 -3.58
C THR A 880 25.54 -36.87 -4.48
N TYR A 881 26.80 -37.04 -4.09
CA TYR A 881 27.83 -37.69 -4.88
C TYR A 881 28.15 -39.08 -4.35
N ALA A 882 28.16 -40.10 -5.22
CA ALA A 882 28.63 -41.43 -4.84
C ALA A 882 30.14 -41.44 -4.51
N THR A 883 30.92 -40.66 -5.25
CA THR A 883 32.30 -40.31 -4.89
C THR A 883 32.35 -38.83 -4.48
N PRO A 884 32.67 -38.51 -3.21
CA PRO A 884 32.71 -37.13 -2.74
C PRO A 884 33.55 -36.20 -3.64
N ALA A 885 32.99 -35.03 -3.97
CA ALA A 885 33.63 -34.05 -4.82
C ALA A 885 34.79 -33.34 -4.07
N PRO A 886 35.93 -33.06 -4.73
CA PRO A 886 37.00 -32.30 -4.12
C PRO A 886 36.63 -30.80 -4.03
N ALA A 887 36.97 -30.17 -2.91
CA ALA A 887 36.88 -28.73 -2.71
C ALA A 887 38.04 -28.25 -1.83
N LEU A 888 38.17 -26.93 -1.68
CA LEU A 888 39.04 -26.32 -0.67
C LEU A 888 38.16 -25.69 0.41
N ASP A 889 38.50 -25.91 1.67
CA ASP A 889 37.86 -25.19 2.79
C ASP A 889 38.37 -23.74 2.89
N TRP A 890 37.94 -23.02 3.94
CA TRP A 890 38.31 -21.62 4.09
C TRP A 890 39.82 -21.43 4.34
N GLU A 891 40.47 -22.39 4.99
CA GLU A 891 41.93 -22.47 5.14
C GLU A 891 42.68 -22.97 3.90
N LEU A 892 41.97 -23.22 2.78
CA LEU A 892 42.53 -23.75 1.53
C LEU A 892 43.07 -25.17 1.67
N THR A 893 42.50 -25.95 2.58
CA THR A 893 42.79 -27.38 2.74
C THR A 893 41.86 -28.20 1.86
N PRO A 894 42.37 -29.19 1.11
CA PRO A 894 41.53 -30.11 0.36
C PRO A 894 40.56 -30.88 1.26
N VAL A 895 39.27 -30.80 0.93
CA VAL A 895 38.19 -31.51 1.59
C VAL A 895 37.36 -32.31 0.58
N ALA A 896 36.72 -33.36 1.07
CA ALA A 896 35.85 -34.24 0.30
C ALA A 896 34.38 -33.95 0.65
N VAL A 897 33.60 -33.54 -0.35
CA VAL A 897 32.22 -33.07 -0.20
C VAL A 897 31.24 -34.13 -0.70
N PRO A 898 30.55 -34.86 0.19
CA PRO A 898 29.61 -35.92 -0.22
C PRO A 898 28.28 -35.36 -0.76
N SER A 899 27.91 -34.14 -0.38
CA SER A 899 26.69 -33.48 -0.81
C SER A 899 26.82 -31.97 -0.67
N GLU A 900 26.13 -31.22 -1.52
CA GLU A 900 26.11 -29.77 -1.49
C GLU A 900 24.80 -29.21 -2.06
N ALA A 901 24.49 -27.95 -1.77
CA ALA A 901 23.28 -27.28 -2.21
C ALA A 901 23.55 -25.82 -2.55
N VAL A 902 22.81 -25.30 -3.52
CA VAL A 902 22.81 -23.89 -3.92
C VAL A 902 21.38 -23.35 -3.89
N ARG A 903 21.25 -22.06 -3.59
CA ARG A 903 19.98 -21.35 -3.73
C ARG A 903 19.78 -20.93 -5.17
N LEU A 904 18.55 -20.98 -5.66
CA LEU A 904 18.16 -20.42 -6.93
C LEU A 904 17.60 -19.00 -6.72
N GLY A 905 18.06 -18.05 -7.52
CA GLY A 905 17.58 -16.67 -7.54
C GLY A 905 17.15 -16.26 -8.93
N ALA A 906 16.63 -15.03 -9.08
CA ALA A 906 16.33 -14.48 -10.40
C ALA A 906 17.59 -14.54 -11.29
N CYS A 907 17.42 -14.94 -12.55
CA CYS A 907 18.51 -14.90 -13.50
C CYS A 907 18.99 -13.46 -13.73
N PRO A 908 20.31 -13.25 -13.86
CA PRO A 908 20.85 -12.03 -14.46
C PRO A 908 20.14 -11.68 -15.76
N PRO A 909 19.73 -10.41 -15.97
CA PRO A 909 19.15 -10.00 -17.25
C PRO A 909 20.16 -10.21 -18.37
N GLU A 910 19.70 -10.74 -19.51
CA GLU A 910 20.51 -10.80 -20.72
C GLU A 910 20.59 -9.41 -21.36
N GLY A 911 21.81 -8.94 -21.67
CA GLY A 911 22.03 -7.63 -22.29
C GLY A 911 22.90 -6.70 -21.45
N PRO A 912 22.82 -5.37 -21.67
CA PRO A 912 23.61 -4.41 -20.91
C PRO A 912 23.24 -4.45 -19.42
N PRO A 913 24.18 -4.11 -18.53
CA PRO A 913 23.91 -4.03 -17.10
C PRO A 913 22.79 -3.02 -16.81
N VAL A 914 22.02 -3.26 -15.75
CA VAL A 914 20.94 -2.34 -15.33
C VAL A 914 21.54 -1.02 -14.85
N GLU A 915 20.75 0.04 -14.90
CA GLU A 915 21.16 1.34 -14.38
C GLU A 915 21.58 1.24 -12.90
N GLY A 916 22.69 1.88 -12.53
CA GLY A 916 23.26 1.82 -11.19
C GLY A 916 24.13 0.59 -10.89
N ALA A 917 24.19 -0.41 -11.76
CA ALA A 917 25.10 -1.55 -11.61
C ALA A 917 26.57 -1.09 -11.70
N ARG A 918 27.43 -1.67 -10.86
CA ARG A 918 28.82 -1.21 -10.67
C ARG A 918 29.81 -2.18 -11.31
N LEU A 919 30.60 -1.70 -12.27
CA LEU A 919 31.67 -2.49 -12.88
C LEU A 919 32.75 -2.79 -11.84
N GLN A 920 33.14 -4.06 -11.76
CA GLN A 920 34.22 -4.58 -10.95
C GLN A 920 35.27 -5.19 -11.87
N GLU A 921 36.53 -4.96 -11.52
CA GLU A 921 37.69 -5.54 -12.20
C GLU A 921 38.62 -6.15 -11.16
N ARG A 922 39.09 -7.37 -11.42
CA ARG A 922 40.09 -8.07 -10.61
C ARG A 922 41.18 -8.61 -11.52
N SER A 923 42.42 -8.59 -11.06
CA SER A 923 43.55 -9.11 -11.82
C SER A 923 44.59 -9.72 -10.89
N LEU A 924 44.90 -11.01 -11.10
CA LEU A 924 45.97 -11.72 -10.39
C LEU A 924 47.04 -12.21 -11.37
N SER A 925 48.30 -12.21 -10.93
CA SER A 925 49.44 -12.74 -11.69
C SER A 925 50.24 -13.71 -10.83
N SER A 926 50.63 -14.85 -11.41
CA SER A 926 51.52 -15.82 -10.78
C SER A 926 52.98 -15.57 -11.17
N ALA A 927 53.91 -15.98 -10.31
CA ALA A 927 55.34 -16.00 -10.58
C ALA A 927 55.74 -16.94 -11.73
N SER A 928 54.85 -17.86 -12.11
CA SER A 928 55.00 -18.70 -13.29
C SER A 928 54.56 -18.02 -14.60
N GLY A 929 54.10 -16.76 -14.55
CA GLY A 929 53.68 -15.96 -15.71
C GLY A 929 52.23 -16.18 -16.12
N VAL A 930 51.39 -16.77 -15.27
CA VAL A 930 49.94 -16.90 -15.51
C VAL A 930 49.26 -15.63 -15.05
N ARG A 931 48.43 -15.03 -15.90
CA ARG A 931 47.65 -13.84 -15.55
C ARG A 931 46.17 -14.13 -15.77
N VAL A 932 45.35 -13.79 -14.77
CA VAL A 932 43.89 -13.85 -14.87
C VAL A 932 43.32 -12.48 -14.59
N ALA A 933 42.59 -11.91 -15.55
CA ALA A 933 41.89 -10.64 -15.42
C ALA A 933 40.40 -10.87 -15.68
N THR A 934 39.55 -10.48 -14.74
CA THR A 934 38.10 -10.68 -14.82
C THR A 934 37.37 -9.36 -14.60
N SER A 935 36.33 -9.13 -15.41
CA SER A 935 35.45 -7.97 -15.35
C SER A 935 34.00 -8.43 -15.26
N PHE A 936 33.25 -7.88 -14.31
CA PHE A 936 31.86 -8.24 -14.02
C PHE A 936 31.14 -7.08 -13.34
N TYR A 937 29.82 -7.17 -13.19
CA TYR A 937 29.02 -6.15 -12.51
C TYR A 937 28.50 -6.66 -11.17
N TRP A 938 28.53 -5.78 -10.18
CA TRP A 938 27.65 -5.85 -9.01
C TRP A 938 26.31 -5.18 -9.32
N PRO A 939 25.21 -5.62 -8.68
CA PRO A 939 23.92 -4.98 -8.87
C PRO A 939 23.91 -3.56 -8.25
N PRO A 940 22.89 -2.75 -8.53
CA PRO A 940 22.69 -1.48 -7.86
C PRO A 940 22.69 -1.65 -6.33
N SER A 941 23.20 -0.65 -5.61
CA SER A 941 23.18 -0.68 -4.16
C SER A 941 21.74 -0.74 -3.64
N PRO A 942 21.46 -1.54 -2.59
CA PRO A 942 20.13 -1.64 -2.03
C PRO A 942 19.64 -0.27 -1.53
N THR A 943 18.35 -0.02 -1.71
CA THR A 943 17.66 1.18 -1.22
C THR A 943 16.86 0.79 0.02
N GLY A 944 17.30 1.20 1.21
CA GLY A 944 16.64 0.87 2.49
C GLY A 944 17.65 0.64 3.63
N PRO A 945 17.16 0.43 4.88
CA PRO A 945 18.01 0.22 6.05
C PRO A 945 18.86 -1.04 5.88
N THR A 946 20.14 -0.84 5.52
CA THR A 946 21.05 -1.93 5.18
C THR A 946 22.25 -1.93 6.12
N ALA A 947 22.29 -2.88 7.04
CA ALA A 947 23.49 -3.16 7.83
C ALA A 947 24.28 -4.28 7.16
N GLY A 948 25.41 -3.93 6.53
CA GLY A 948 26.35 -4.94 6.03
C GLY A 948 25.90 -5.67 4.75
N TYR A 949 25.70 -4.92 3.67
CA TYR A 949 25.41 -5.47 2.35
C TYR A 949 26.56 -6.32 1.78
N THR A 950 26.22 -7.39 1.06
CA THR A 950 27.16 -8.12 0.19
C THR A 950 26.57 -8.23 -1.20
N ALA A 951 27.32 -7.72 -2.18
CA ALA A 951 26.93 -7.71 -3.57
C ALA A 951 27.09 -9.11 -4.20
N PRO A 952 25.99 -9.74 -4.66
CA PRO A 952 26.09 -10.94 -5.49
C PRO A 952 26.55 -10.57 -6.92
N LEU A 953 26.78 -11.57 -7.77
CA LEU A 953 26.99 -11.33 -9.19
C LEU A 953 25.74 -10.72 -9.83
N HIS A 954 25.89 -9.60 -10.53
CA HIS A 954 24.87 -9.11 -11.47
C HIS A 954 25.06 -9.74 -12.85
N THR A 955 26.14 -9.43 -13.57
CA THR A 955 26.41 -10.04 -14.88
C THR A 955 27.91 -10.06 -15.20
N TRP A 956 28.35 -10.99 -16.05
CA TRP A 956 29.74 -11.09 -16.51
C TRP A 956 30.01 -10.16 -17.70
N VAL A 957 31.23 -9.65 -17.81
CA VAL A 957 31.72 -8.98 -19.03
C VAL A 957 32.65 -9.91 -19.80
N GLU A 958 33.77 -10.26 -19.20
CA GLU A 958 34.81 -11.11 -19.77
C GLU A 958 35.78 -11.57 -18.67
N THR A 959 36.29 -12.79 -18.78
CA THR A 959 37.53 -13.19 -18.09
C THR A 959 38.59 -13.57 -19.12
N ARG A 960 39.78 -13.01 -18.99
CA ARG A 960 40.95 -13.28 -19.83
C ARG A 960 42.02 -14.00 -19.03
N ILE A 961 42.50 -15.13 -19.55
CA ILE A 961 43.53 -15.98 -18.93
C ILE A 961 44.71 -16.13 -19.88
N GLU A 962 45.89 -15.76 -19.42
CA GLU A 962 47.14 -15.74 -20.19
C GLU A 962 48.22 -16.60 -19.52
N GLY A 963 49.19 -17.09 -20.29
CA GLY A 963 50.31 -17.87 -19.77
C GLY A 963 50.07 -19.37 -19.59
N LEU A 964 48.80 -19.82 -19.59
CA LEU A 964 48.46 -21.26 -19.52
C LEU A 964 48.46 -21.97 -20.88
N THR A 965 48.27 -21.24 -21.98
CA THR A 965 48.16 -21.79 -23.35
C THR A 965 48.91 -20.89 -24.34
N SER A 966 49.03 -21.34 -25.60
CA SER A 966 49.76 -20.60 -26.66
C SER A 966 49.11 -19.26 -27.06
N SER A 967 47.82 -19.07 -26.75
CA SER A 967 47.08 -17.82 -26.96
C SER A 967 46.11 -17.59 -25.80
N PRO A 968 45.77 -16.33 -25.45
CA PRO A 968 44.86 -16.02 -24.34
C PRO A 968 43.52 -16.75 -24.46
N ILE A 969 43.05 -17.34 -23.34
CA ILE A 969 41.70 -17.86 -23.20
C ILE A 969 40.78 -16.70 -22.81
N VAL A 970 39.63 -16.61 -23.46
CA VAL A 970 38.61 -15.58 -23.19
C VAL A 970 37.31 -16.27 -22.86
N LEU A 971 36.76 -15.99 -21.68
CA LEU A 971 35.51 -16.56 -21.18
C LEU A 971 34.42 -15.48 -21.13
N ARG A 972 33.24 -15.81 -21.66
CA ARG A 972 32.02 -14.99 -21.59
C ARG A 972 30.81 -15.81 -21.17
N GLY A 973 30.87 -17.13 -21.27
CA GLY A 973 29.77 -18.04 -20.94
C GLY A 973 29.43 -18.04 -19.46
N TYR A 974 28.13 -18.12 -19.16
CA TYR A 974 27.60 -18.22 -17.79
C TYR A 974 28.16 -19.45 -17.05
N HIS A 975 28.18 -20.63 -17.67
CA HIS A 975 28.66 -21.86 -17.03
C HIS A 975 30.18 -21.87 -16.82
N ALA A 976 30.96 -21.17 -17.64
CA ALA A 976 32.41 -21.16 -17.56
C ALA A 976 33.00 -20.31 -16.43
N GLN A 977 32.23 -19.41 -15.81
CA GLN A 977 32.75 -18.39 -14.87
C GLN A 977 31.88 -18.26 -13.62
N THR A 978 32.36 -18.70 -12.46
CA THR A 978 31.63 -18.63 -11.18
C THR A 978 32.20 -17.57 -10.26
N TYR A 979 31.31 -16.84 -9.60
CA TYR A 979 31.61 -15.82 -8.59
C TYR A 979 30.99 -16.20 -7.25
N ARG A 980 31.71 -15.94 -6.17
CA ARG A 980 31.19 -16.04 -4.81
C ARG A 980 31.85 -14.98 -3.92
N PRO A 981 31.11 -13.97 -3.45
CA PRO A 981 31.63 -13.01 -2.50
C PRO A 981 31.69 -13.63 -1.09
N GLN A 982 32.69 -13.25 -0.31
CA GLN A 982 32.68 -13.40 1.15
C GLN A 982 31.94 -12.23 1.80
N HIS A 983 31.80 -12.27 3.12
CA HIS A 983 31.06 -11.23 3.86
C HIS A 983 31.54 -9.81 3.52
N HIS A 984 30.61 -8.96 3.08
CA HIS A 984 30.84 -7.59 2.59
C HIS A 984 31.79 -7.46 1.40
N ASN A 985 31.94 -8.52 0.59
CA ASN A 985 32.86 -8.58 -0.54
C ASN A 985 34.33 -8.34 -0.17
N PHE A 986 34.71 -8.45 1.12
CA PHE A 986 36.09 -8.23 1.58
C PHE A 986 37.11 -9.19 0.97
N SER A 987 36.65 -10.39 0.64
CA SER A 987 37.35 -11.32 -0.22
C SER A 987 36.35 -11.99 -1.15
N GLU A 988 36.85 -12.50 -2.27
CA GLU A 988 36.02 -12.98 -3.36
C GLU A 988 36.67 -14.20 -3.97
N ASP A 989 35.87 -15.24 -4.19
CA ASP A 989 36.29 -16.50 -4.77
C ASP A 989 35.73 -16.63 -6.19
N PHE A 990 36.56 -17.11 -7.10
CA PHE A 990 36.25 -17.30 -8.52
C PHE A 990 36.62 -18.70 -8.98
N ILE A 991 35.81 -19.27 -9.87
CA ILE A 991 36.17 -20.48 -10.63
C ILE A 991 35.99 -20.22 -12.12
N PHE A 992 37.01 -20.59 -12.90
CA PHE A 992 37.03 -20.52 -14.34
C PHE A 992 37.27 -21.90 -14.94
N GLU A 993 36.32 -22.42 -15.71
CA GLU A 993 36.40 -23.74 -16.36
C GLU A 993 36.28 -23.58 -17.89
N PRO A 994 37.41 -23.40 -18.62
CA PRO A 994 37.41 -23.07 -20.05
C PRO A 994 36.66 -24.06 -20.95
N ARG A 995 36.55 -25.33 -20.56
CA ARG A 995 35.78 -26.35 -21.30
C ARG A 995 34.28 -26.10 -21.35
N LEU A 996 33.74 -25.27 -20.46
CA LEU A 996 32.34 -24.87 -20.46
C LEU A 996 32.10 -23.60 -21.30
N GLU A 997 33.13 -23.02 -21.92
CA GLU A 997 33.01 -21.81 -22.75
C GLU A 997 32.45 -22.15 -24.13
N PRO A 998 31.32 -21.54 -24.54
CA PRO A 998 30.76 -21.73 -25.87
C PRO A 998 31.73 -21.29 -26.96
N GLY A 999 32.09 -22.21 -27.86
CA GLY A 999 32.89 -21.91 -29.05
C GLY A 999 34.38 -21.65 -28.80
N LEU A 1000 34.92 -22.04 -27.64
CA LEU A 1000 36.37 -21.97 -27.40
C LEU A 1000 37.15 -22.85 -28.41
N ASP A 1001 38.30 -22.37 -28.85
CA ASP A 1001 39.17 -23.10 -29.79
C ASP A 1001 39.58 -24.47 -29.18
N PRO A 1002 39.23 -25.61 -29.82
CA PRO A 1002 39.61 -26.93 -29.35
C PRO A 1002 41.13 -27.13 -29.16
N ALA A 1003 41.97 -26.36 -29.88
CA ALA A 1003 43.42 -26.41 -29.69
C ALA A 1003 43.84 -25.92 -28.29
N LEU A 1004 43.17 -24.89 -27.76
CA LEU A 1004 43.45 -24.38 -26.41
C LEU A 1004 42.99 -25.36 -25.33
N LEU A 1005 41.88 -26.06 -25.56
CA LEU A 1005 41.41 -27.13 -24.66
C LEU A 1005 42.40 -28.30 -24.63
N ALA A 1006 42.88 -28.76 -25.78
CA ALA A 1006 43.88 -29.82 -25.86
C ALA A 1006 45.20 -29.44 -25.15
N GLU A 1007 45.58 -28.16 -25.20
CA GLU A 1007 46.73 -27.66 -24.45
C GLU A 1007 46.55 -27.66 -22.93
N LEU A 1008 45.34 -27.41 -22.43
CA LEU A 1008 45.02 -27.51 -21.00
C LEU A 1008 44.97 -28.98 -20.55
N GLU A 1009 44.37 -29.86 -21.37
CA GLU A 1009 44.34 -31.30 -21.12
C GLU A 1009 45.76 -31.91 -21.08
N ALA A 1010 46.66 -31.47 -21.97
CA ALA A 1010 48.06 -31.89 -21.96
C ALA A 1010 48.81 -31.44 -20.70
N ARG A 1011 48.32 -30.40 -20.02
CA ARG A 1011 48.84 -29.89 -18.75
C ARG A 1011 48.05 -30.41 -17.54
N ASP A 1012 47.06 -31.28 -17.76
CA ASP A 1012 46.13 -31.79 -16.76
C ASP A 1012 45.43 -30.68 -15.96
N ILE A 1013 44.96 -29.64 -16.64
CA ILE A 1013 44.21 -28.54 -16.03
C ILE A 1013 42.74 -28.65 -16.40
N ARG A 1014 41.89 -28.84 -15.38
CA ARG A 1014 40.43 -28.85 -15.50
C ARG A 1014 39.83 -27.46 -15.33
N LEU A 1015 40.14 -26.82 -14.20
CA LEU A 1015 39.64 -25.49 -13.86
C LEU A 1015 40.70 -24.68 -13.11
N ILE A 1016 40.48 -23.37 -13.04
CA ILE A 1016 41.27 -22.41 -12.29
C ILE A 1016 40.41 -21.85 -11.16
N TYR A 1017 40.91 -21.88 -9.94
CA TYR A 1017 40.31 -21.25 -8.76
C TYR A 1017 41.15 -20.05 -8.33
N ILE A 1018 40.51 -18.94 -8.00
CA ILE A 1018 41.17 -17.72 -7.55
C ILE A 1018 40.47 -17.18 -6.32
N ARG A 1019 41.24 -16.76 -5.33
CA ARG A 1019 40.76 -15.93 -4.21
C ARG A 1019 41.44 -14.57 -4.28
N THR A 1020 40.65 -13.51 -4.27
CA THR A 1020 41.11 -12.12 -4.16
C THR A 1020 40.67 -11.53 -2.83
N SER A 1021 41.37 -10.50 -2.35
CA SER A 1021 41.04 -9.85 -1.08
C SER A 1021 41.45 -8.39 -1.07
N GLU A 1022 40.60 -7.53 -0.51
CA GLU A 1022 40.96 -6.15 -0.17
C GLU A 1022 41.58 -6.05 1.24
N LEU A 1023 41.41 -7.08 2.06
CA LEU A 1023 41.97 -7.15 3.41
C LEU A 1023 43.42 -7.65 3.38
N PRO A 1024 44.37 -6.93 4.00
CA PRO A 1024 45.79 -7.31 4.04
C PRO A 1024 46.05 -8.66 4.72
N GLU A 1025 45.18 -9.05 5.64
CA GLU A 1025 45.26 -10.30 6.41
C GLU A 1025 44.79 -11.55 5.65
N ILE A 1026 44.13 -11.41 4.49
CA ILE A 1026 43.72 -12.54 3.66
C ILE A 1026 44.59 -12.54 2.40
N GLU A 1027 45.46 -13.55 2.28
CA GLU A 1027 46.33 -13.69 1.12
C GLU A 1027 45.52 -14.05 -0.14
N GLU A 1028 45.82 -13.38 -1.24
CA GLU A 1028 45.33 -13.76 -2.56
C GLU A 1028 45.93 -15.09 -2.99
N GLN A 1029 45.19 -15.88 -3.77
CA GLN A 1029 45.61 -17.24 -4.13
C GLN A 1029 45.15 -17.60 -5.54
N MET A 1030 45.95 -18.41 -6.24
CA MET A 1030 45.59 -18.99 -7.52
C MET A 1030 45.91 -20.49 -7.51
N TRP A 1031 44.93 -21.30 -7.90
CA TRP A 1031 45.05 -22.76 -7.95
C TRP A 1031 44.54 -23.30 -9.28
N THR A 1032 45.10 -24.41 -9.70
CA THR A 1032 44.54 -25.25 -10.76
C THR A 1032 44.05 -26.56 -10.17
N LEU A 1033 42.96 -27.10 -10.69
CA LEU A 1033 42.46 -28.43 -10.34
C LEU A 1033 42.70 -29.35 -11.53
N ASP A 1034 43.23 -30.54 -11.30
CA ASP A 1034 43.45 -31.52 -12.37
C ASP A 1034 42.25 -32.45 -12.59
N ALA A 1035 42.32 -33.32 -13.60
CA ALA A 1035 41.24 -34.26 -13.90
C ALA A 1035 41.02 -35.31 -12.79
N ALA A 1036 42.02 -35.57 -11.95
CA ALA A 1036 41.94 -36.47 -10.80
C ALA A 1036 41.40 -35.80 -9.53
N GLY A 1037 41.13 -34.49 -9.57
CA GLY A 1037 40.59 -33.75 -8.44
C GLY A 1037 41.63 -33.26 -7.44
N VAL A 1038 42.91 -33.17 -7.83
CA VAL A 1038 44.00 -32.65 -7.00
C VAL A 1038 44.24 -31.17 -7.30
N PHE A 1039 44.31 -30.37 -6.24
CA PHE A 1039 44.58 -28.93 -6.30
C PHE A 1039 46.09 -28.66 -6.34
N HIS A 1040 46.53 -27.83 -7.28
CA HIS A 1040 47.91 -27.38 -7.46
C HIS A 1040 47.99 -25.85 -7.33
N ALA A 1041 48.69 -25.36 -6.31
CA ALA A 1041 48.88 -23.92 -6.09
C ALA A 1041 49.84 -23.33 -7.12
N LEU A 1042 49.51 -22.14 -7.62
CA LEU A 1042 50.37 -21.29 -8.42
C LEU A 1042 50.86 -20.14 -7.53
N SER A 1043 52.17 -20.11 -7.23
CA SER A 1043 52.75 -19.03 -6.42
C SER A 1043 52.54 -17.67 -7.08
N LEU A 1044 52.05 -16.69 -6.32
CA LEU A 1044 51.85 -15.31 -6.77
C LEU A 1044 53.15 -14.50 -6.74
N ASP A 1045 53.19 -13.42 -7.53
CA ASP A 1045 54.33 -12.49 -7.66
C ASP A 1045 54.47 -11.48 -6.50
#